data_AF-A0A8C4ZYI2-F1
#
_entry.id   AF-A0A8C4ZYI2-F1
#
_cell.length_a   1.000
_cell.length_b   1.000
_cell.length_c   1.000
_cell.angle_alpha   90.00
_cell.angle_beta   90.00
_cell.angle_gamma   90.00
#
_symmetry.space_group_name_H-M   'P 1'
#
loop_
_entity.id
_entity.type
_entity.pdbx_description
1 polymer ?
#
loop_
_entity_poly.entity_id
_entity_poly.type
_entity_poly.pdbx_seq_one_letter_code
_entity_poly.pdbx_strand_id
1 'polypeptide(L)'
;MRSTTAQIFCRGSRLVIISMILVPQPPWPCRWLSSLQMPHLCILTVKCVRNRERCWLLLVILDQRKPSAYHKSSGPLTFYKSTATVVVAFTSPGDLWVLLEELTVHPSPPRQWIGSEAWVTHSEVQRFHLCAGAIGFAIPQSNIPGFKEFLLDLPPAKVAASSVLSEFWEGAFNCLLEKSTGSADRVCDGTEDIQMLQNPYTDTSQLRITNMVYKAVYAIAHAIHFLVCKKINSKIECNQFMKIEPIQVLAQLKRVNFSRNGYHVSFDANGDPVAFYELINWQKIKNGGLEFVTVGHYDESLSPGQKFNIKREISWADGGIKVPVSICSDSCPTGTRKVLQKGKPVCCYNCVPCAEGKISNTTDSSDCFPCPNEFWPNAEKNFCRPKFVEFLSFNEILGIILAAFSIAGACLTIITAIVLFNHRYTPVVKANNSELSFLLLFSLTLCFLCSLTFIGRPSDWSCMLRHTAFGITFVLSISCVLGKTIVVLMAFKATIPGSNVAKCFGLTQQRMTVVSFTFVQVLICIIWLVQKPPFSIKNLTTYKEIIILECALGSAFGFWAVLGYIGLLAVFCFVLAVLARKLPDNFNEAKLITFSMLIFCAVWITFIPAYISSPGKFTVAVEVFAILASSYGLIICIFFPKCLIILFRPEKNTKRHLMGKK
;
A
#
# COMPACT_ATOMS: atom_id res chain seq x y z
N MET A 1 12.37 -7.92 39.94
CA MET A 1 11.78 -9.28 39.93
C MET A 1 10.47 -9.24 39.16
N ARG A 2 10.19 -10.32 38.42
CA ARG A 2 9.26 -10.42 37.29
C ARG A 2 7.92 -9.70 37.47
N SER A 3 7.68 -8.68 36.64
CA SER A 3 6.34 -8.19 36.31
C SER A 3 5.71 -9.21 35.36
N THR A 4 4.69 -9.93 35.81
CA THR A 4 3.94 -10.86 34.97
C THR A 4 2.92 -10.06 34.18
N THR A 5 3.35 -9.49 33.06
CA THR A 5 2.48 -8.87 32.05
C THR A 5 1.55 -9.96 31.50
N ALA A 6 0.25 -9.87 31.77
CA ALA A 6 -0.73 -10.75 31.15
C ALA A 6 -0.83 -10.43 29.65
N GLN A 7 -0.08 -11.19 28.84
CA GLN A 7 -0.27 -11.26 27.40
C GLN A 7 -1.56 -12.02 27.09
N ILE A 8 -2.47 -11.41 26.34
CA ILE A 8 -3.62 -12.11 25.76
C ILE A 8 -3.53 -12.02 24.23
N PHE A 9 -3.30 -13.21 23.65
CA PHE A 9 -3.33 -13.52 22.22
C PHE A 9 -4.77 -13.74 21.75
N CYS A 10 -5.08 -13.27 20.54
CA CYS A 10 -6.11 -13.89 19.70
C CYS A 10 -5.55 -13.96 18.27
N ARG A 11 -5.21 -15.17 17.82
CA ARG A 11 -5.01 -15.50 16.41
C ARG A 11 -6.31 -16.15 15.95
N GLY A 12 -7.05 -15.48 15.06
CA GLY A 12 -8.28 -16.01 14.47
C GLY A 12 -9.52 -15.93 15.38
N SER A 13 -10.42 -15.01 15.05
CA SER A 13 -11.88 -15.12 15.25
C SER A 13 -12.37 -15.69 16.59
N ARG A 14 -12.45 -14.89 17.68
CA ARG A 14 -13.41 -15.03 18.81
C ARG A 14 -13.26 -13.89 19.86
N LEU A 15 -14.35 -13.62 20.58
CA LEU A 15 -14.70 -12.49 21.48
C LEU A 15 -13.58 -11.83 22.31
N VAL A 16 -13.53 -10.48 22.33
CA VAL A 16 -12.60 -9.64 23.13
C VAL A 16 -13.34 -8.73 24.12
N ILE A 17 -14.35 -9.27 24.78
CA ILE A 17 -15.14 -8.55 25.79
C ILE A 17 -14.62 -8.83 27.21
N ILE A 18 -13.87 -9.92 27.40
CA ILE A 18 -13.61 -10.52 28.72
C ILE A 18 -12.57 -9.72 29.53
N SER A 19 -11.58 -9.10 28.90
CA SER A 19 -10.47 -8.46 29.63
C SER A 19 -10.71 -7.03 30.10
N MET A 20 -11.82 -6.38 29.74
CA MET A 20 -12.14 -5.03 30.26
C MET A 20 -13.11 -5.07 31.44
N ILE A 21 -13.91 -6.13 31.55
CA ILE A 21 -14.91 -6.29 32.63
C ILE A 21 -14.26 -6.86 33.90
N LEU A 22 -13.07 -7.50 33.79
CA LEU A 22 -12.46 -8.30 34.86
C LEU A 22 -11.08 -7.82 35.33
N VAL A 23 -10.66 -6.59 35.00
CA VAL A 23 -9.33 -6.06 35.44
C VAL A 23 -9.44 -5.39 36.82
N PRO A 24 -8.68 -5.85 37.84
CA PRO A 24 -8.34 -5.06 39.01
C PRO A 24 -7.35 -3.95 38.60
N GLN A 25 -7.56 -2.74 39.12
CA GLN A 25 -6.82 -1.51 38.80
C GLN A 25 -5.27 -1.69 38.77
N PRO A 26 -4.53 -1.08 37.81
CA PRO A 26 -3.07 -0.95 37.89
C PRO A 26 -2.64 0.09 38.96
N PRO A 27 -1.40 0.00 39.49
CA PRO A 27 -0.97 0.70 40.69
C PRO A 27 -0.47 2.13 40.40
N TRP A 28 -1.35 2.97 39.85
CA TRP A 28 -1.18 4.44 39.86
C TRP A 28 -2.35 5.04 40.65
N PRO A 29 -2.16 6.12 41.40
CA PRO A 29 -2.99 6.43 42.56
C PRO A 29 -4.38 6.91 42.17
N CYS A 30 -5.32 6.00 41.95
CA CYS A 30 -6.74 6.26 42.14
C CYS A 30 -6.99 6.21 43.65
N ARG A 31 -6.84 7.36 44.29
CA ARG A 31 -7.22 7.61 45.69
C ARG A 31 -8.65 7.13 45.90
N TRP A 32 -8.89 6.35 46.96
CA TRP A 32 -10.23 6.08 47.47
C TRP A 32 -11.00 7.40 47.58
N LEU A 33 -12.04 7.55 46.76
CA LEU A 33 -13.06 8.60 46.84
C LEU A 33 -14.43 7.91 46.86
N SER A 34 -14.61 7.02 47.85
CA SER A 34 -15.92 6.50 48.24
C SER A 34 -16.62 7.41 49.27
N SER A 35 -16.08 8.60 49.52
CA SER A 35 -16.70 9.60 50.39
C SER A 35 -16.55 11.00 49.80
N LEU A 36 -17.24 11.31 48.71
CA LEU A 36 -17.64 12.67 48.32
C LEU A 36 -18.49 12.60 47.04
N GLN A 37 -19.76 12.96 47.17
CA GLN A 37 -20.61 13.58 46.15
C GLN A 37 -20.01 13.64 44.73
N MET A 38 -20.37 12.68 43.88
CA MET A 38 -20.48 12.96 42.45
C MET A 38 -21.92 13.34 42.13
N PRO A 39 -22.20 14.62 41.82
CA PRO A 39 -23.51 15.03 41.34
C PRO A 39 -23.65 14.90 39.81
N HIS A 40 -22.78 14.09 39.17
CA HIS A 40 -22.80 13.71 37.77
C HIS A 40 -22.41 12.24 37.64
N LEU A 41 -23.34 11.45 37.11
CA LEU A 41 -23.19 10.03 36.82
C LEU A 41 -22.37 9.88 35.53
N CYS A 42 -21.12 9.40 35.63
CA CYS A 42 -20.32 9.07 34.46
C CYS A 42 -20.58 7.62 34.03
N ILE A 43 -21.31 7.42 32.93
CA ILE A 43 -21.19 6.19 32.14
C ILE A 43 -19.76 6.15 31.62
N LEU A 44 -18.95 5.26 32.18
CA LEU A 44 -17.53 5.18 31.86
C LEU A 44 -17.33 4.49 30.52
N THR A 45 -17.03 5.33 29.53
CA THR A 45 -16.53 5.01 28.20
C THR A 45 -15.39 3.99 28.22
N VAL A 46 -15.49 2.99 27.34
CA VAL A 46 -14.29 2.40 26.73
C VAL A 46 -13.62 3.48 25.87
N LYS A 47 -12.68 4.21 26.47
CA LYS A 47 -11.74 5.07 25.76
C LYS A 47 -10.88 4.16 24.89
N CYS A 48 -10.81 4.43 23.58
CA CYS A 48 -10.07 3.61 22.62
C CYS A 48 -8.62 3.44 23.11
N VAL A 49 -8.30 2.26 23.65
CA VAL A 49 -6.94 1.95 24.10
C VAL A 49 -6.11 1.88 22.82
N ARG A 50 -5.14 2.79 22.68
CA ARG A 50 -4.27 2.99 21.51
C ARG A 50 -3.43 1.77 21.11
N ASN A 51 -3.68 0.61 21.71
CA ASN A 51 -2.80 -0.55 21.60
C ASN A 51 -3.28 -1.64 20.64
N ARG A 52 -4.38 -1.49 19.87
CA ARG A 52 -4.84 -2.55 18.93
C ARG A 52 -5.97 -2.21 17.93
N GLU A 53 -6.11 -0.95 17.48
CA GLU A 53 -7.10 -0.54 16.44
C GLU A 53 -8.59 -0.86 16.72
N ARG A 54 -8.98 -1.18 17.96
CA ARG A 54 -10.39 -1.43 18.32
C ARG A 54 -10.98 -0.23 19.03
N CYS A 55 -12.02 0.36 18.47
CA CYS A 55 -12.82 1.37 19.15
C CYS A 55 -14.24 0.84 19.39
N TRP A 56 -14.73 1.04 20.60
CA TRP A 56 -16.12 0.78 20.99
C TRP A 56 -16.85 2.12 21.01
N LEU A 57 -18.05 2.17 20.44
CA LEU A 57 -18.73 3.43 20.21
C LEU A 57 -20.15 3.42 20.77
N LEU A 58 -20.29 3.71 22.06
CA LEU A 58 -21.44 4.45 22.56
C LEU A 58 -21.12 5.02 23.96
N LEU A 59 -21.14 6.34 24.06
CA LEU A 59 -21.17 7.09 25.32
C LEU A 59 -22.55 7.74 25.39
N VAL A 60 -23.41 7.25 26.27
CA VAL A 60 -24.58 8.01 26.71
C VAL A 60 -24.20 8.56 28.09
N ILE A 61 -24.42 9.84 28.39
CA ILE A 61 -24.29 10.36 29.76
C ILE A 61 -25.69 10.77 30.18
N LEU A 62 -26.19 10.22 31.28
CA LEU A 62 -27.50 10.57 31.84
C LEU A 62 -27.27 11.48 33.06
N ASP A 63 -27.77 12.72 33.01
CA ASP A 63 -27.70 13.68 34.13
C ASP A 63 -28.99 13.59 34.96
N GLN A 64 -28.82 13.22 36.24
CA GLN A 64 -29.89 12.98 37.21
C GLN A 64 -30.56 14.26 37.75
N ARG A 65 -30.05 15.46 37.47
CA ARG A 65 -30.60 16.69 38.09
C ARG A 65 -31.87 17.26 37.43
N LYS A 66 -32.33 16.73 36.29
CA LYS A 66 -33.57 17.18 35.63
C LYS A 66 -34.29 16.04 34.89
N PRO A 67 -35.30 15.39 35.51
CA PRO A 67 -36.16 14.41 34.84
C PRO A 67 -36.85 15.00 33.59
N SER A 68 -37.23 16.28 33.63
CA SER A 68 -37.84 17.01 32.50
C SER A 68 -36.88 17.37 31.36
N ALA A 69 -35.56 17.15 31.54
CA ALA A 69 -34.57 17.36 30.49
C ALA A 69 -34.30 16.11 29.63
N TYR A 70 -34.85 14.94 29.98
CA TYR A 70 -34.69 13.71 29.18
C TYR A 70 -35.23 13.89 27.75
N HIS A 71 -36.41 14.51 27.58
CA HIS A 71 -36.97 14.90 26.28
C HIS A 71 -36.15 15.95 25.50
N LYS A 72 -35.27 16.71 26.18
CA LYS A 72 -34.41 17.75 25.55
C LYS A 72 -32.95 17.33 25.43
N SER A 73 -32.56 16.17 25.95
CA SER A 73 -31.18 15.70 25.92
C SER A 73 -30.86 15.06 24.56
N SER A 74 -29.66 15.31 24.04
CA SER A 74 -29.19 14.71 22.79
C SER A 74 -28.89 13.20 22.88
N GLY A 75 -29.10 12.56 24.04
CA GLY A 75 -28.77 11.15 24.32
C GLY A 75 -29.56 10.16 23.46
N PRO A 76 -30.90 10.12 23.57
CA PRO A 76 -31.75 9.25 22.75
C PRO A 76 -31.55 9.53 21.25
N LEU A 77 -31.48 10.81 20.85
CA LEU A 77 -31.27 11.20 19.45
C LEU A 77 -29.92 10.70 18.88
N THR A 78 -28.88 10.60 19.72
CA THR A 78 -27.57 10.05 19.34
C THR A 78 -27.60 8.53 19.27
N PHE A 79 -28.37 7.86 20.13
CA PHE A 79 -28.60 6.42 20.09
C PHE A 79 -29.24 6.03 18.75
N TYR A 80 -30.31 6.71 18.32
CA TYR A 80 -30.98 6.43 17.04
C TYR A 80 -30.12 6.69 15.80
N LYS A 81 -29.22 7.68 15.85
CA LYS A 81 -28.30 7.99 14.73
C LYS A 81 -27.07 7.09 14.67
N SER A 82 -26.80 6.32 15.71
CA SER A 82 -25.62 5.47 15.79
C SER A 82 -25.79 4.18 14.97
N THR A 83 -24.76 3.85 14.18
CA THR A 83 -24.67 2.58 13.42
C THR A 83 -24.16 1.41 14.26
N ALA A 84 -23.85 1.62 15.55
CA ALA A 84 -23.34 0.57 16.42
C ALA A 84 -24.38 -0.51 16.69
N THR A 85 -24.03 -1.76 16.40
CA THR A 85 -24.91 -2.94 16.61
C THR A 85 -24.75 -3.57 17.99
N VAL A 86 -23.67 -3.24 18.70
CA VAL A 86 -23.35 -3.76 20.04
C VAL A 86 -23.27 -2.60 21.04
N VAL A 87 -23.93 -2.75 22.19
CA VAL A 87 -23.99 -1.76 23.27
C VAL A 87 -23.45 -2.38 24.56
N VAL A 88 -22.41 -1.77 25.15
CA VAL A 88 -21.90 -2.14 26.48
C VAL A 88 -22.51 -1.17 27.49
N ALA A 89 -23.32 -1.67 28.42
CA ALA A 89 -23.97 -0.87 29.44
C ALA A 89 -23.39 -1.22 30.82
N PHE A 90 -22.59 -0.31 31.36
CA PHE A 90 -22.07 -0.37 32.72
C PHE A 90 -22.76 0.72 33.55
N THR A 91 -23.90 0.38 34.13
CA THR A 91 -24.83 1.34 34.73
C THR A 91 -25.66 0.69 35.83
N SER A 92 -26.27 1.50 36.69
CA SER A 92 -27.24 1.00 37.67
C SER A 92 -28.52 0.49 36.96
N PRO A 93 -29.27 -0.43 37.58
CA PRO A 93 -30.56 -0.89 37.04
C PRO A 93 -31.56 0.23 36.82
N GLY A 94 -31.64 1.21 37.74
CA GLY A 94 -32.59 2.32 37.64
C GLY A 94 -32.31 3.24 36.46
N ASP A 95 -31.04 3.55 36.19
CA ASP A 95 -30.67 4.37 35.03
C ASP A 95 -30.94 3.63 33.71
N LEU A 96 -30.67 2.32 33.67
CA LEU A 96 -30.95 1.50 32.50
C LEU A 96 -32.44 1.38 32.24
N TRP A 97 -33.24 1.25 33.31
CA TRP A 97 -34.70 1.20 33.23
C TRP A 97 -35.24 2.41 32.46
N VAL A 98 -34.85 3.63 32.87
CA VAL A 98 -35.30 4.87 32.22
C VAL A 98 -34.93 4.89 30.73
N LEU A 99 -33.73 4.43 30.37
CA LEU A 99 -33.31 4.33 28.98
C LEU A 99 -34.14 3.31 28.19
N LEU A 100 -34.40 2.13 28.74
CA LEU A 100 -35.14 1.07 28.07
C LEU A 100 -36.62 1.41 27.91
N GLU A 101 -37.20 2.15 28.86
CA GLU A 101 -38.56 2.67 28.78
C GLU A 101 -38.71 3.62 27.58
N GLU A 102 -37.79 4.57 27.41
CA GLU A 102 -37.77 5.48 26.26
C GLU A 102 -37.58 4.71 24.93
N LEU A 103 -36.67 3.72 24.90
CA LEU A 103 -36.44 2.89 23.71
C LEU A 103 -37.65 1.99 23.36
N THR A 104 -38.54 1.72 24.32
CA THR A 104 -39.77 0.98 24.09
C THR A 104 -40.82 1.84 23.40
N VAL A 105 -40.90 3.13 23.76
CA VAL A 105 -41.79 4.11 23.12
C VAL A 105 -41.35 4.40 21.69
N HIS A 106 -40.04 4.48 21.46
CA HIS A 106 -39.44 4.77 20.17
C HIS A 106 -38.53 3.62 19.72
N PRO A 107 -39.07 2.64 18.97
CA PRO A 107 -38.36 1.40 18.67
C PRO A 107 -37.11 1.64 17.81
N SER A 108 -35.97 1.14 18.29
CA SER A 108 -34.70 1.11 17.55
C SER A 108 -34.47 -0.27 16.90
N PRO A 109 -33.61 -0.39 15.86
CA PRO A 109 -33.18 -1.71 15.37
C PRO A 109 -32.57 -2.54 16.51
N PRO A 110 -32.71 -3.88 16.47
CA PRO A 110 -32.21 -4.76 17.53
C PRO A 110 -30.71 -4.57 17.72
N ARG A 111 -30.27 -4.44 18.97
CA ARG A 111 -28.86 -4.30 19.34
C ARG A 111 -28.45 -5.39 20.31
N GLN A 112 -27.22 -5.83 20.19
CA GLN A 112 -26.61 -6.75 21.13
C GLN A 112 -26.19 -6.00 22.40
N TRP A 113 -26.80 -6.33 23.53
CA TRP A 113 -26.44 -5.74 24.82
C TRP A 113 -25.38 -6.56 25.54
N ILE A 114 -24.44 -5.86 26.17
CA ILE A 114 -23.45 -6.40 27.08
C ILE A 114 -23.63 -5.72 28.43
N GLY A 115 -24.02 -6.50 29.43
CA GLY A 115 -24.37 -5.97 30.75
C GLY A 115 -23.28 -6.10 31.79
N SER A 116 -23.27 -5.14 32.71
CA SER A 116 -22.53 -5.21 33.96
C SER A 116 -23.25 -6.09 34.98
N GLU A 117 -22.50 -6.53 35.99
CA GLU A 117 -23.00 -7.27 37.15
C GLU A 117 -24.25 -6.62 37.78
N ALA A 118 -24.29 -5.29 37.82
CA ALA A 118 -25.36 -4.53 38.45
C ALA A 118 -26.77 -4.85 37.90
N TRP A 119 -26.92 -5.11 36.60
CA TRP A 119 -28.25 -5.22 35.96
C TRP A 119 -28.48 -6.50 35.16
N VAL A 120 -27.43 -7.24 34.80
CA VAL A 120 -27.56 -8.41 33.90
C VAL A 120 -28.43 -9.54 34.49
N THR A 121 -28.61 -9.58 35.82
CA THR A 121 -29.51 -10.52 36.50
C THR A 121 -30.64 -9.81 37.26
N HIS A 122 -30.94 -8.55 36.92
CA HIS A 122 -31.96 -7.77 37.61
C HIS A 122 -33.35 -8.02 37.02
N SER A 123 -34.27 -8.54 37.85
CA SER A 123 -35.61 -9.01 37.42
C SER A 123 -36.49 -7.91 36.83
N GLU A 124 -36.37 -6.66 37.30
CA GLU A 124 -37.13 -5.55 36.71
C GLU A 124 -36.73 -5.32 35.25
N VAL A 125 -35.43 -5.30 34.94
CA VAL A 125 -34.93 -5.06 33.58
C VAL A 125 -35.29 -6.21 32.63
N GLN A 126 -35.52 -7.42 33.16
CA GLN A 126 -35.94 -8.61 32.41
C GLN A 126 -37.24 -8.40 31.61
N ARG A 127 -38.08 -7.45 32.02
CA ARG A 127 -39.36 -7.13 31.35
C ARG A 127 -39.16 -6.52 29.95
N PHE A 128 -37.98 -5.94 29.68
CA PHE A 128 -37.70 -5.31 28.39
C PHE A 128 -37.16 -6.32 27.37
N HIS A 129 -38.02 -6.73 26.42
CA HIS A 129 -37.64 -7.63 25.33
C HIS A 129 -36.54 -7.07 24.40
N LEU A 130 -36.25 -5.77 24.45
CA LEU A 130 -35.16 -5.13 23.71
C LEU A 130 -33.77 -5.68 24.10
N CYS A 131 -33.64 -6.24 25.30
CA CYS A 131 -32.42 -6.87 25.80
C CYS A 131 -32.38 -8.38 25.54
N ALA A 132 -33.26 -8.92 24.68
CA ALA A 132 -33.16 -10.31 24.27
C ALA A 132 -31.79 -10.61 23.65
N GLY A 133 -31.19 -11.72 24.06
CA GLY A 133 -29.83 -12.10 23.67
C GLY A 133 -28.72 -11.34 24.40
N ALA A 134 -29.04 -10.46 25.37
CA ALA A 134 -28.03 -9.78 26.18
C ALA A 134 -27.08 -10.78 26.85
N ILE A 135 -25.84 -10.36 27.07
CA ILE A 135 -24.81 -11.17 27.71
C ILE A 135 -24.04 -10.37 28.75
N GLY A 136 -23.66 -10.97 29.87
CA GLY A 136 -22.83 -10.29 30.86
C GLY A 136 -22.39 -11.21 31.99
N PHE A 137 -21.60 -10.66 32.90
CA PHE A 137 -21.08 -11.42 34.03
C PHE A 137 -21.88 -11.14 35.29
N ALA A 138 -22.20 -12.18 36.04
CA ALA A 138 -22.88 -12.09 37.32
C ALA A 138 -22.11 -12.84 38.40
N ILE A 139 -22.24 -12.40 39.64
CA ILE A 139 -21.78 -13.15 40.80
C ILE A 139 -22.48 -14.51 40.82
N PRO A 140 -21.80 -15.61 41.19
CA PRO A 140 -22.40 -16.92 41.22
C PRO A 140 -23.61 -17.00 42.14
N GLN A 141 -24.66 -17.63 41.63
CA GLN A 141 -25.86 -17.91 42.39
C GLN A 141 -25.53 -18.88 43.52
N SER A 142 -26.21 -18.72 44.65
CA SER A 142 -26.13 -19.67 45.77
C SER A 142 -27.49 -20.03 46.29
N ASN A 143 -27.64 -21.29 46.66
CA ASN A 143 -28.71 -21.71 47.55
C ASN A 143 -28.25 -21.49 49.00
N ILE A 144 -29.05 -20.82 49.83
CA ILE A 144 -28.78 -20.61 51.25
C ILE A 144 -29.86 -21.37 52.03
N PRO A 145 -29.57 -22.58 52.52
CA PRO A 145 -30.55 -23.41 53.22
C PRO A 145 -31.12 -22.68 54.44
N GLY A 146 -32.45 -22.74 54.63
CA GLY A 146 -33.13 -22.10 55.76
C GLY A 146 -33.37 -20.59 55.60
N PHE A 147 -32.80 -19.95 54.56
CA PHE A 147 -32.91 -18.50 54.41
C PHE A 147 -34.31 -18.06 53.97
N LYS A 148 -34.95 -18.82 53.08
CA LYS A 148 -36.33 -18.52 52.67
C LYS A 148 -37.27 -18.64 53.86
N GLU A 149 -37.15 -19.71 54.62
CA GLU A 149 -37.94 -19.95 55.83
C GLU A 149 -37.71 -18.84 56.87
N PHE A 150 -36.47 -18.39 57.02
CA PHE A 150 -36.12 -17.26 57.89
C PHE A 150 -36.76 -15.93 57.44
N LEU A 151 -36.76 -15.63 56.14
CA LEU A 151 -37.37 -14.41 55.61
C LEU A 151 -38.89 -14.40 55.77
N LEU A 152 -39.51 -15.58 55.68
CA LEU A 152 -40.95 -15.78 55.85
C LEU A 152 -41.38 -15.87 57.32
N ASP A 153 -40.47 -16.15 58.26
CA ASP A 153 -40.71 -16.14 59.72
C ASP A 153 -40.73 -14.71 60.30
N LEU A 154 -41.71 -13.93 59.86
CA LEU A 154 -41.85 -12.51 60.21
C LEU A 154 -43.17 -12.23 60.95
N PRO A 155 -43.26 -12.55 62.27
CA PRO A 155 -44.46 -12.27 63.04
C PRO A 155 -44.68 -10.75 63.22
N PRO A 156 -45.94 -10.28 63.33
CA PRO A 156 -46.27 -8.86 63.47
C PRO A 156 -45.53 -8.12 64.59
N ALA A 157 -45.21 -8.82 65.69
CA ALA A 157 -44.43 -8.24 66.79
C ALA A 157 -42.99 -7.88 66.38
N LYS A 158 -42.34 -8.68 65.52
CA LYS A 158 -41.00 -8.36 64.97
C LYS A 158 -41.09 -7.21 63.96
N VAL A 159 -42.18 -7.16 63.18
CA VAL A 159 -42.45 -6.09 62.21
C VAL A 159 -42.56 -4.76 62.95
N ALA A 160 -43.45 -4.66 63.94
CA ALA A 160 -43.68 -3.44 64.72
C ALA A 160 -42.44 -2.97 65.49
N ALA A 161 -41.51 -3.87 65.83
CA ALA A 161 -40.28 -3.53 66.53
C ALA A 161 -39.19 -2.89 65.65
N SER A 162 -39.35 -2.88 64.31
CA SER A 162 -38.36 -2.37 63.37
C SER A 162 -39.00 -1.44 62.35
N SER A 163 -38.57 -0.18 62.34
CA SER A 163 -39.11 0.84 61.41
C SER A 163 -39.01 0.42 59.95
N VAL A 164 -37.95 -0.29 59.57
CA VAL A 164 -37.73 -0.77 58.20
C VAL A 164 -38.66 -1.92 57.84
N LEU A 165 -38.94 -2.82 58.79
CA LEU A 165 -39.87 -3.93 58.57
C LEU A 165 -41.31 -3.43 58.53
N SER A 166 -41.65 -2.44 59.36
CA SER A 166 -42.94 -1.77 59.29
C SER A 166 -43.18 -1.16 57.91
N GLU A 167 -42.24 -0.35 57.40
CA GLU A 167 -42.35 0.26 56.07
C GLU A 167 -42.48 -0.79 54.95
N PHE A 168 -41.68 -1.87 55.02
CA PHE A 168 -41.80 -2.99 54.09
C PHE A 168 -43.18 -3.65 54.15
N TRP A 169 -43.68 -3.95 55.35
CA TRP A 169 -44.95 -4.65 55.55
C TRP A 169 -46.12 -3.81 55.04
N GLU A 170 -46.13 -2.53 55.39
CA GLU A 170 -47.12 -1.55 54.95
C GLU A 170 -47.12 -1.40 53.43
N GLY A 171 -45.94 -1.28 52.82
CA GLY A 171 -45.79 -1.20 51.36
C GLY A 171 -46.14 -2.50 50.62
N ALA A 172 -45.83 -3.66 51.20
CA ALA A 172 -46.06 -4.95 50.57
C ALA A 172 -47.54 -5.37 50.58
N PHE A 173 -48.27 -5.07 51.66
CA PHE A 173 -49.69 -5.38 51.80
C PHE A 173 -50.62 -4.19 51.53
N ASN A 174 -50.05 -3.00 51.28
CA ASN A 174 -50.77 -1.75 51.06
C ASN A 174 -51.75 -1.44 52.21
N CYS A 175 -51.23 -1.53 53.45
CA CYS A 175 -51.96 -1.28 54.69
C CYS A 175 -51.10 -0.48 55.69
N LEU A 176 -51.71 0.05 56.75
CA LEU A 176 -51.01 0.76 57.84
C LEU A 176 -51.05 -0.06 59.13
N LEU A 177 -49.90 -0.19 59.82
CA LEU A 177 -49.79 -0.89 61.10
C LEU A 177 -50.36 -0.06 62.25
N GLU A 178 -50.20 1.27 62.19
CA GLU A 178 -50.81 2.21 63.12
C GLU A 178 -51.76 3.17 62.40
N LYS A 179 -52.93 3.40 62.99
CA LYS A 179 -53.95 4.29 62.42
C LYS A 179 -53.54 5.75 62.60
N SER A 180 -53.13 6.42 61.53
CA SER A 180 -53.01 7.88 61.54
C SER A 180 -54.40 8.52 61.50
N THR A 181 -54.63 9.56 62.32
CA THR A 181 -55.91 10.25 62.40
C THR A 181 -56.17 11.05 61.12
N GLY A 182 -56.91 10.46 60.17
CA GLY A 182 -57.40 11.14 58.97
C GLY A 182 -56.99 10.53 57.62
N SER A 183 -56.23 9.43 57.57
CA SER A 183 -55.98 8.70 56.32
C SER A 183 -57.12 7.72 56.00
N ALA A 184 -57.43 7.57 54.70
CA ALA A 184 -58.43 6.62 54.19
C ALA A 184 -57.83 5.22 53.93
N ASP A 185 -56.59 4.98 54.37
CA ASP A 185 -55.85 3.76 54.07
C ASP A 185 -56.29 2.59 54.96
N ARG A 186 -56.24 1.39 54.40
CA ARG A 186 -56.60 0.13 55.09
C ARG A 186 -55.66 -0.10 56.27
N VAL A 187 -56.19 -0.40 57.46
CA VAL A 187 -55.38 -0.85 58.60
C VAL A 187 -55.07 -2.34 58.44
N CYS A 188 -53.83 -2.75 58.73
CA CYS A 188 -53.46 -4.16 58.69
C CYS A 188 -54.24 -4.93 59.76
N ASP A 189 -54.92 -6.01 59.37
CA ASP A 189 -55.87 -6.74 60.23
C ASP A 189 -55.30 -8.05 60.80
N GLY A 190 -54.05 -8.37 60.46
CA GLY A 190 -53.35 -9.57 60.91
C GLY A 190 -53.63 -10.80 60.04
N THR A 191 -54.42 -10.68 58.98
CA THR A 191 -54.67 -11.75 58.00
C THR A 191 -53.67 -11.76 56.85
N GLU A 192 -52.72 -10.82 56.84
CA GLU A 192 -51.69 -10.70 55.82
C GLU A 192 -50.73 -11.91 55.83
N ASP A 193 -50.61 -12.59 54.69
CA ASP A 193 -49.73 -13.75 54.54
C ASP A 193 -48.54 -13.44 53.63
N ILE A 194 -47.35 -13.35 54.25
CA ILE A 194 -46.09 -13.09 53.55
C ILE A 194 -45.71 -14.20 52.56
N GLN A 195 -46.23 -15.42 52.75
CA GLN A 195 -45.96 -16.55 51.86
C GLN A 195 -46.64 -16.39 50.50
N MET A 196 -47.73 -15.62 50.43
CA MET A 196 -48.44 -15.34 49.18
C MET A 196 -47.81 -14.20 48.37
N LEU A 197 -46.90 -13.41 48.97
CA LEU A 197 -46.26 -12.30 48.28
C LEU A 197 -45.23 -12.79 47.25
N GLN A 198 -45.36 -12.30 46.03
CA GLN A 198 -44.36 -12.45 44.98
C GLN A 198 -43.65 -11.12 44.76
N ASN A 199 -42.59 -10.87 45.53
CA ASN A 199 -41.79 -9.65 45.44
C ASN A 199 -40.29 -9.97 45.56
N PRO A 200 -39.39 -9.00 45.30
CA PRO A 200 -37.95 -9.22 45.40
C PRO A 200 -37.45 -9.63 46.80
N TYR A 201 -38.23 -9.42 47.86
CA TYR A 201 -37.89 -9.86 49.21
C TYR A 201 -38.13 -11.35 49.40
N THR A 202 -39.27 -11.88 48.93
CA THR A 202 -39.61 -13.31 49.04
C THR A 202 -38.96 -14.19 47.98
N ASP A 203 -38.45 -13.60 46.89
CA ASP A 203 -37.77 -14.31 45.81
C ASP A 203 -36.33 -14.69 46.17
N THR A 204 -36.14 -15.95 46.54
CA THR A 204 -34.82 -16.54 46.80
C THR A 204 -34.20 -17.22 45.57
N SER A 205 -34.73 -17.01 44.37
CA SER A 205 -34.22 -17.66 43.16
C SER A 205 -32.86 -17.11 42.73
N GLN A 206 -32.63 -15.80 42.81
CA GLN A 206 -31.40 -15.14 42.33
C GLN A 206 -30.53 -14.57 43.47
N LEU A 207 -30.28 -15.34 44.53
CA LEU A 207 -29.44 -14.93 45.68
C LEU A 207 -27.95 -14.81 45.32
N ARG A 208 -27.57 -13.77 44.57
CA ARG A 208 -26.20 -13.51 44.10
C ARG A 208 -25.47 -12.52 45.02
N ILE A 209 -26.03 -11.33 45.23
CA ILE A 209 -25.46 -10.34 46.18
C ILE A 209 -25.56 -10.86 47.61
N THR A 210 -26.69 -11.46 47.98
CA THR A 210 -26.89 -12.09 49.29
C THR A 210 -25.86 -13.18 49.57
N ASN A 211 -25.41 -13.92 48.54
CA ASN A 211 -24.32 -14.88 48.67
C ASN A 211 -23.00 -14.22 49.08
N MET A 212 -22.69 -13.03 48.56
CA MET A 212 -21.49 -12.30 48.95
C MET A 212 -21.58 -11.81 50.39
N VAL A 213 -22.74 -11.28 50.81
CA VAL A 213 -22.99 -10.90 52.20
C VAL A 213 -22.83 -12.10 53.13
N TYR A 214 -23.43 -13.24 52.75
CA TYR A 214 -23.32 -14.49 53.49
C TYR A 214 -21.86 -14.92 53.65
N LYS A 215 -21.07 -14.93 52.57
CA LYS A 215 -19.64 -15.26 52.63
C LYS A 215 -18.84 -14.26 53.47
N ALA A 216 -19.15 -12.97 53.39
CA ALA A 216 -18.47 -11.93 54.17
C ALA A 216 -18.68 -12.12 55.68
N VAL A 217 -19.91 -12.42 56.11
CA VAL A 217 -20.22 -12.72 57.52
C VAL A 217 -19.44 -13.96 57.99
N TYR A 218 -19.38 -15.01 57.17
CA TYR A 218 -18.58 -16.20 57.49
C TYR A 218 -17.08 -15.88 57.56
N ALA A 219 -16.55 -15.04 56.67
CA ALA A 219 -15.15 -14.65 56.71
C ALA A 219 -14.80 -13.93 58.03
N ILE A 220 -15.66 -13.02 58.47
CA ILE A 220 -15.52 -12.34 59.77
C ILE A 220 -15.63 -13.35 60.92
N ALA A 221 -16.61 -14.26 60.87
CA ALA A 221 -16.79 -15.30 61.89
C ALA A 221 -15.56 -16.21 61.99
N HIS A 222 -14.97 -16.63 60.87
CA HIS A 222 -13.74 -17.41 60.82
C HIS A 222 -12.55 -16.63 61.40
N ALA A 223 -12.43 -15.34 61.10
CA ALA A 223 -11.38 -14.49 61.65
C ALA A 223 -11.48 -14.36 63.19
N ILE A 224 -12.70 -14.16 63.71
CA ILE A 224 -12.96 -14.11 65.16
C ILE A 224 -12.71 -15.48 65.80
N HIS A 225 -13.19 -16.56 65.18
CA HIS A 225 -13.00 -17.92 65.67
C HIS A 225 -11.52 -18.26 65.82
N PHE A 226 -10.67 -17.85 64.87
CA PHE A 226 -9.23 -18.07 64.95
C PHE A 226 -8.55 -17.35 66.14
N LEU A 227 -9.11 -16.21 66.57
CA LEU A 227 -8.60 -15.47 67.74
C LEU A 227 -9.06 -16.08 69.05
N VAL A 228 -10.35 -16.45 69.12
CA VAL A 228 -11.04 -16.90 70.34
C VAL A 228 -10.80 -18.37 70.64
N CYS A 229 -10.64 -19.19 69.60
CA CYS A 229 -10.51 -20.63 69.69
C CYS A 229 -9.09 -21.07 69.32
N LYS A 230 -8.40 -21.72 70.26
CA LYS A 230 -7.06 -22.26 70.05
C LYS A 230 -7.12 -23.79 70.06
N LYS A 231 -6.30 -24.41 69.20
CA LYS A 231 -6.13 -25.86 69.16
C LYS A 231 -5.03 -26.27 70.13
N ILE A 232 -5.38 -26.89 71.24
CA ILE A 232 -4.45 -27.40 72.25
C ILE A 232 -4.66 -28.92 72.34
N ASN A 233 -3.61 -29.72 72.12
CA ASN A 233 -3.65 -31.19 72.18
C ASN A 233 -4.82 -31.82 71.41
N SER A 234 -5.08 -31.33 70.19
CA SER A 234 -6.18 -31.77 69.31
C SER A 234 -7.60 -31.46 69.80
N LYS A 235 -7.78 -30.76 70.92
CA LYS A 235 -9.06 -30.22 71.39
C LYS A 235 -9.13 -28.72 71.07
N ILE A 236 -10.30 -28.26 70.64
CA ILE A 236 -10.55 -26.83 70.39
C ILE A 236 -11.08 -26.23 71.69
N GLU A 237 -10.32 -25.32 72.29
CA GLU A 237 -10.75 -24.56 73.47
C GLU A 237 -11.01 -23.10 73.05
N CYS A 238 -12.22 -22.62 73.35
CA CYS A 238 -12.69 -21.30 72.97
C CYS A 238 -12.95 -20.42 74.20
N ASN A 239 -12.39 -19.21 74.24
CA ASN A 239 -12.62 -18.25 75.32
C ASN A 239 -13.53 -17.10 74.89
N GLN A 240 -14.83 -17.25 75.11
CA GLN A 240 -15.86 -16.27 74.71
C GLN A 240 -15.70 -14.88 75.37
N PHE A 241 -14.96 -14.78 76.47
CA PHE A 241 -14.73 -13.51 77.19
C PHE A 241 -13.40 -12.82 76.80
N MET A 242 -12.68 -13.36 75.81
CA MET A 242 -11.45 -12.76 75.32
C MET A 242 -11.76 -11.40 74.68
N LYS A 243 -11.08 -10.34 75.15
CA LYS A 243 -11.14 -9.02 74.51
C LYS A 243 -10.35 -9.08 73.20
N ILE A 244 -11.01 -8.72 72.10
CA ILE A 244 -10.45 -8.74 70.74
C ILE A 244 -10.32 -7.30 70.24
N GLU A 245 -9.16 -6.95 69.70
CA GLU A 245 -8.98 -5.67 69.02
C GLU A 245 -9.27 -5.76 67.51
N PRO A 246 -9.87 -4.74 66.88
CA PRO A 246 -10.18 -4.75 65.45
C PRO A 246 -8.97 -5.04 64.55
N ILE A 247 -7.77 -4.59 64.94
CA ILE A 247 -6.53 -4.83 64.17
C ILE A 247 -6.15 -6.33 64.16
N GLN A 248 -6.45 -7.05 65.24
CA GLN A 248 -6.22 -8.49 65.34
C GLN A 248 -7.19 -9.24 64.41
N VAL A 249 -8.46 -8.80 64.35
CA VAL A 249 -9.45 -9.36 63.41
C VAL A 249 -9.01 -9.12 61.97
N LEU A 250 -8.56 -7.91 61.62
CA LEU A 250 -8.06 -7.60 60.28
C LEU A 250 -6.86 -8.48 59.90
N ALA A 251 -5.93 -8.71 60.83
CA ALA A 251 -4.77 -9.55 60.59
C ALA A 251 -5.15 -11.01 60.29
N GLN A 252 -6.18 -11.54 60.98
CA GLN A 252 -6.71 -12.88 60.69
C GLN A 252 -7.57 -12.92 59.44
N LEU A 253 -8.35 -11.86 59.17
CA LEU A 253 -9.19 -11.76 57.98
C LEU A 253 -8.36 -11.87 56.70
N LYS A 254 -7.16 -11.30 56.67
CA LYS A 254 -6.21 -11.45 55.55
C LYS A 254 -5.70 -12.88 55.32
N ARG A 255 -5.93 -13.80 56.27
CA ARG A 255 -5.42 -15.18 56.26
C ARG A 255 -6.54 -16.22 56.20
N VAL A 256 -7.80 -15.80 56.17
CA VAL A 256 -8.92 -16.77 56.10
C VAL A 256 -8.86 -17.53 54.79
N ASN A 257 -9.07 -18.82 54.89
CA ASN A 257 -9.15 -19.74 53.78
C ASN A 257 -10.18 -20.80 54.14
N PHE A 258 -11.34 -20.75 53.48
CA PHE A 258 -12.42 -21.70 53.68
C PHE A 258 -13.27 -21.81 52.41
N SER A 259 -14.14 -22.83 52.37
CA SER A 259 -15.11 -23.01 51.30
C SER A 259 -16.53 -22.90 51.84
N ARG A 260 -17.40 -22.16 51.14
CA ARG A 260 -18.83 -22.06 51.47
C ARG A 260 -19.65 -22.02 50.19
N ASN A 261 -20.76 -22.76 50.19
CA ASN A 261 -21.70 -22.87 49.07
C ASN A 261 -21.02 -23.27 47.74
N GLY A 262 -20.02 -24.17 47.80
CA GLY A 262 -19.28 -24.66 46.62
C GLY A 262 -18.17 -23.74 46.11
N TYR A 263 -17.90 -22.62 46.78
CA TYR A 263 -16.87 -21.65 46.36
C TYR A 263 -15.82 -21.42 47.44
N HIS A 264 -14.58 -21.26 47.01
CA HIS A 264 -13.45 -20.91 47.86
C HIS A 264 -13.48 -19.42 48.22
N VAL A 265 -13.17 -19.09 49.47
CA VAL A 265 -13.08 -17.73 50.00
C VAL A 265 -11.68 -17.51 50.56
N SER A 266 -10.96 -16.60 49.93
CA SER A 266 -9.63 -16.15 50.33
C SER A 266 -9.36 -14.78 49.73
N PHE A 267 -8.45 -14.03 50.33
CA PHE A 267 -8.09 -12.68 49.90
C PHE A 267 -6.63 -12.62 49.42
N ASP A 268 -6.36 -11.77 48.44
CA ASP A 268 -5.00 -11.48 47.98
C ASP A 268 -4.28 -10.45 48.89
N ALA A 269 -3.10 -10.00 48.47
CA ALA A 269 -2.31 -9.02 49.22
C ALA A 269 -3.01 -7.66 49.39
N ASN A 270 -3.92 -7.30 48.47
CA ASN A 270 -4.70 -6.05 48.50
C ASN A 270 -6.00 -6.20 49.30
N GLY A 271 -6.40 -7.43 49.63
CA GLY A 271 -7.67 -7.73 50.29
C GLY A 271 -8.79 -8.06 49.30
N ASP A 272 -8.48 -8.31 48.03
CA ASP A 272 -9.46 -8.65 47.01
C ASP A 272 -9.74 -10.16 47.01
N PRO A 273 -11.01 -10.59 46.93
CA PRO A 273 -11.34 -12.00 46.80
C PRO A 273 -10.93 -12.55 45.44
N VAL A 274 -10.68 -13.87 45.36
CA VAL A 274 -10.45 -14.55 44.08
C VAL A 274 -11.66 -14.36 43.17
N ALA A 275 -11.44 -13.76 41.99
CA ALA A 275 -12.49 -13.43 41.04
C ALA A 275 -13.06 -14.70 40.38
N PHE A 276 -14.35 -14.93 40.61
CA PHE A 276 -15.12 -15.98 39.96
C PHE A 276 -16.50 -15.44 39.58
N TYR A 277 -16.88 -15.60 38.31
CA TYR A 277 -18.13 -15.07 37.76
C TYR A 277 -18.84 -16.09 36.88
N GLU A 278 -20.17 -16.04 36.86
CA GLU A 278 -20.99 -16.74 35.87
C GLU A 278 -21.24 -15.84 34.66
N LEU A 279 -21.19 -16.41 33.47
CA LEU A 279 -21.59 -15.74 32.24
C LEU A 279 -23.07 -16.01 32.00
N ILE A 280 -23.87 -14.95 32.01
CA ILE A 280 -25.33 -15.00 31.85
C ILE A 280 -25.69 -14.54 30.44
N ASN A 281 -26.62 -15.25 29.81
CA ASN A 281 -27.23 -14.88 28.54
C ASN A 281 -28.74 -14.87 28.65
N TRP A 282 -29.39 -13.86 28.07
CA TRP A 282 -30.83 -13.67 28.12
C TRP A 282 -31.48 -14.44 26.97
N GLN A 283 -32.12 -15.56 27.28
CA GLN A 283 -32.71 -16.44 26.28
C GLN A 283 -34.24 -16.33 26.29
N LYS A 284 -34.84 -16.40 25.11
CA LYS A 284 -36.29 -16.40 24.96
C LYS A 284 -36.85 -17.78 25.31
N ILE A 285 -37.82 -17.83 26.21
CA ILE A 285 -38.56 -19.07 26.52
C ILE A 285 -39.74 -19.23 25.57
N LYS A 286 -40.26 -20.47 25.44
CA LYS A 286 -41.38 -20.79 24.52
C LYS A 286 -42.65 -19.96 24.78
N ASN A 287 -42.83 -19.48 26.00
CA ASN A 287 -43.98 -18.66 26.41
C ASN A 287 -43.80 -17.15 26.10
N GLY A 288 -42.76 -16.76 25.36
CA GLY A 288 -42.48 -15.37 24.97
C GLY A 288 -41.70 -14.55 26.00
N GLY A 289 -41.53 -15.04 27.24
CA GLY A 289 -40.71 -14.42 28.27
C GLY A 289 -39.19 -14.49 28.00
N LEU A 290 -38.42 -13.80 28.83
CA LEU A 290 -36.96 -13.89 28.87
C LEU A 290 -36.52 -14.65 30.13
N GLU A 291 -35.44 -15.42 30.04
CA GLU A 291 -34.83 -16.13 31.16
C GLU A 291 -33.32 -15.87 31.21
N PHE A 292 -32.79 -15.74 32.43
CA PHE A 292 -31.35 -15.64 32.67
C PHE A 292 -30.72 -17.03 32.67
N VAL A 293 -29.97 -17.35 31.62
CA VAL A 293 -29.33 -18.66 31.48
C VAL A 293 -27.83 -18.53 31.72
N THR A 294 -27.30 -19.27 32.69
CA THR A 294 -25.85 -19.41 32.86
C THR A 294 -25.28 -20.24 31.72
N VAL A 295 -24.54 -19.58 30.83
CA VAL A 295 -23.94 -20.17 29.61
C VAL A 295 -22.45 -20.45 29.76
N GLY A 296 -21.79 -19.90 30.78
CA GLY A 296 -20.36 -20.08 31.01
C GLY A 296 -19.90 -19.59 32.38
N HIS A 297 -18.60 -19.62 32.62
CA HIS A 297 -17.98 -19.10 33.84
C HIS A 297 -16.59 -18.51 33.56
N TYR A 298 -16.19 -17.62 34.44
CA TYR A 298 -14.86 -17.07 34.55
C TYR A 298 -14.26 -17.43 35.92
N ASP A 299 -13.04 -17.95 35.93
CA ASP A 299 -12.31 -18.34 37.13
C ASP A 299 -10.86 -17.84 37.04
N GLU A 300 -10.52 -16.86 37.88
CA GLU A 300 -9.19 -16.24 37.90
C GLU A 300 -8.11 -17.18 38.45
N SER A 301 -8.49 -18.21 39.21
CA SER A 301 -7.55 -19.16 39.82
C SER A 301 -6.92 -20.12 38.81
N LEU A 302 -7.51 -20.24 37.61
CA LEU A 302 -7.05 -21.16 36.56
C LEU A 302 -5.93 -20.57 35.69
N SER A 303 -5.26 -21.45 34.95
CA SER A 303 -4.17 -21.06 34.04
C SER A 303 -4.67 -20.19 32.86
N PRO A 304 -3.82 -19.30 32.30
CA PRO A 304 -4.18 -18.49 31.13
C PRO A 304 -4.65 -19.36 29.96
N GLY A 305 -5.84 -19.07 29.43
CA GLY A 305 -6.51 -19.86 28.39
C GLY A 305 -7.57 -20.83 28.90
N GLN A 306 -7.55 -21.17 30.19
CA GLN A 306 -8.58 -21.98 30.86
C GLN A 306 -9.52 -21.15 31.75
N LYS A 307 -9.14 -19.90 32.05
CA LYS A 307 -9.91 -18.98 32.91
C LYS A 307 -11.34 -18.72 32.46
N PHE A 308 -11.62 -18.80 31.16
CA PHE A 308 -12.95 -18.53 30.62
C PHE A 308 -13.46 -19.73 29.85
N ASN A 309 -14.64 -20.22 30.23
CA ASN A 309 -15.21 -21.42 29.64
C ASN A 309 -16.71 -21.27 29.39
N ILE A 310 -17.11 -21.47 28.13
CA ILE A 310 -18.49 -21.45 27.67
C ILE A 310 -18.98 -22.90 27.61
N LYS A 311 -20.05 -23.20 28.36
CA LYS A 311 -20.63 -24.55 28.47
C LYS A 311 -21.90 -24.73 27.63
N ARG A 312 -22.59 -23.65 27.28
CA ARG A 312 -23.86 -23.68 26.53
C ARG A 312 -23.82 -22.70 25.36
N GLU A 313 -24.68 -22.93 24.38
CA GLU A 313 -24.85 -22.03 23.24
C GLU A 313 -25.41 -20.67 23.69
N ILE A 314 -24.96 -19.61 23.01
CA ILE A 314 -25.34 -18.23 23.28
C ILE A 314 -26.36 -17.81 22.21
N SER A 315 -27.48 -17.25 22.65
CA SER A 315 -28.44 -16.59 21.76
C SER A 315 -28.08 -15.12 21.61
N TRP A 316 -27.95 -14.65 20.37
CA TRP A 316 -27.67 -13.25 20.05
C TRP A 316 -28.95 -12.47 19.74
N ALA A 317 -28.86 -11.14 19.76
CA ALA A 317 -30.02 -10.25 19.59
C ALA A 317 -30.81 -10.44 18.27
N ASP A 318 -30.14 -10.87 17.20
CA ASP A 318 -30.74 -11.15 15.88
C ASP A 318 -31.29 -12.58 15.74
N GLY A 319 -31.17 -13.42 16.78
CA GLY A 319 -31.51 -14.84 16.74
C GLY A 319 -30.50 -15.69 15.97
N GLY A 320 -29.38 -15.10 15.51
CA GLY A 320 -28.30 -15.83 14.87
C GLY A 320 -27.48 -16.66 15.85
N ILE A 321 -26.59 -17.51 15.31
CA ILE A 321 -25.59 -18.27 16.07
C ILE A 321 -24.21 -17.57 16.00
N LYS A 322 -24.03 -16.68 15.02
CA LYS A 322 -22.78 -15.93 14.80
C LYS A 322 -22.72 -14.72 15.73
N VAL A 323 -21.54 -14.50 16.30
CA VAL A 323 -21.25 -13.32 17.11
C VAL A 323 -21.51 -12.05 16.29
N PRO A 324 -22.31 -11.09 16.79
CA PRO A 324 -22.52 -9.81 16.13
C PRO A 324 -21.25 -8.96 16.15
N VAL A 325 -20.96 -8.31 15.02
CA VAL A 325 -19.79 -7.44 14.85
C VAL A 325 -20.26 -6.01 14.66
N SER A 326 -19.66 -5.07 15.39
CA SER A 326 -19.93 -3.63 15.29
C SER A 326 -18.68 -2.92 14.79
N ILE A 327 -18.57 -2.72 13.46
CA ILE A 327 -17.46 -2.02 12.80
C ILE A 327 -17.96 -0.72 12.16
N CYS A 328 -17.09 0.30 12.13
CA CYS A 328 -17.42 1.57 11.48
C CYS A 328 -17.11 1.58 9.98
N SER A 329 -16.02 0.91 9.61
CA SER A 329 -15.54 0.82 8.23
C SER A 329 -15.02 -0.60 8.00
N ASP A 330 -15.31 -1.15 6.82
CA ASP A 330 -14.76 -2.44 6.40
C ASP A 330 -13.25 -2.34 6.19
N SER A 331 -12.57 -3.48 6.24
CA SER A 331 -11.14 -3.55 5.98
C SER A 331 -10.81 -3.15 4.55
N CYS A 332 -9.77 -2.32 4.37
CA CYS A 332 -9.43 -1.82 3.05
C CYS A 332 -8.80 -2.91 2.16
N PRO A 333 -9.25 -3.08 0.90
CA PRO A 333 -8.65 -4.04 -0.01
C PRO A 333 -7.22 -3.62 -0.40
N THR A 334 -6.45 -4.55 -0.96
CA THR A 334 -5.13 -4.24 -1.53
C THR A 334 -5.26 -3.19 -2.63
N GLY A 335 -4.20 -2.41 -2.85
CA GLY A 335 -4.20 -1.27 -3.76
C GLY A 335 -4.83 0.01 -3.19
N THR A 336 -5.37 -0.05 -1.97
CA THR A 336 -5.92 1.10 -1.27
C THR A 336 -5.20 1.34 0.07
N ARG A 337 -5.38 2.54 0.62
CA ARG A 337 -4.90 2.95 1.95
C ARG A 337 -6.04 3.56 2.78
N LYS A 338 -5.92 3.45 4.10
CA LYS A 338 -6.81 4.10 5.06
C LYS A 338 -6.64 5.61 5.05
N VAL A 339 -7.75 6.34 4.98
CA VAL A 339 -7.80 7.78 5.20
C VAL A 339 -8.83 8.08 6.28
N LEU A 340 -8.38 8.63 7.40
CA LEU A 340 -9.23 8.93 8.55
C LEU A 340 -10.31 9.96 8.18
N GLN A 341 -11.54 9.71 8.62
CA GLN A 341 -12.64 10.66 8.44
C GLN A 341 -12.49 11.81 9.46
N LYS A 342 -12.40 13.05 8.98
CA LYS A 342 -12.24 14.23 9.84
C LYS A 342 -13.41 14.35 10.82
N GLY A 343 -13.10 14.49 12.11
CA GLY A 343 -14.11 14.59 13.18
C GLY A 343 -14.73 13.26 13.64
N LYS A 344 -14.32 12.12 13.08
CA LYS A 344 -14.74 10.78 13.52
C LYS A 344 -13.60 10.02 14.24
N PRO A 345 -13.90 8.94 14.99
CA PRO A 345 -12.89 8.11 15.64
C PRO A 345 -11.96 7.37 14.65
N VAL A 346 -10.82 6.90 15.14
CA VAL A 346 -9.75 6.26 14.34
C VAL A 346 -10.21 5.00 13.60
N CYS A 347 -11.23 4.28 14.11
CA CYS A 347 -11.80 3.12 13.45
C CYS A 347 -12.69 3.45 12.23
N CYS A 348 -13.00 4.73 12.01
CA CYS A 348 -13.81 5.20 10.90
C CYS A 348 -12.91 5.82 9.83
N TYR A 349 -12.73 5.12 8.72
CA TYR A 349 -11.85 5.52 7.64
C TYR A 349 -12.44 5.20 6.27
N ASN A 350 -11.97 5.92 5.26
CA ASN A 350 -12.25 5.63 3.87
C ASN A 350 -11.07 4.89 3.25
N CYS A 351 -11.36 3.92 2.39
CA CYS A 351 -10.36 3.26 1.58
C CYS A 351 -10.17 4.06 0.29
N VAL A 352 -8.99 4.65 0.14
CA VAL A 352 -8.65 5.49 -1.01
C VAL A 352 -7.57 4.78 -1.83
N PRO A 353 -7.69 4.73 -3.17
CA PRO A 353 -6.67 4.10 -4.01
C PRO A 353 -5.30 4.77 -3.82
N CYS A 354 -4.23 3.98 -3.92
CA CYS A 354 -2.88 4.50 -3.86
C CYS A 354 -2.62 5.58 -4.93
N ALA A 355 -1.71 6.50 -4.65
CA ALA A 355 -1.25 7.48 -5.65
C ALA A 355 -0.49 6.80 -6.80
N GLU A 356 -0.27 7.52 -7.90
CA GLU A 356 0.56 7.01 -9.01
C GLU A 356 1.97 6.61 -8.55
N GLY A 357 2.51 5.54 -9.14
CA GLY A 357 3.84 5.01 -8.79
C GLY A 357 3.90 4.27 -7.45
N LYS A 358 2.82 4.23 -6.66
CA LYS A 358 2.74 3.55 -5.37
C LYS A 358 1.75 2.40 -5.36
N ILE A 359 2.02 1.41 -4.51
CA ILE A 359 1.18 0.23 -4.32
C ILE A 359 0.91 -0.04 -2.84
N SER A 360 -0.09 -0.88 -2.59
CA SER A 360 -0.39 -1.47 -1.28
C SER A 360 -0.67 -2.96 -1.48
N ASN A 361 0.24 -3.81 -1.02
CA ASN A 361 0.13 -5.27 -1.19
C ASN A 361 -0.59 -5.97 -0.01
N THR A 362 -0.78 -5.27 1.10
CA THR A 362 -1.43 -5.79 2.31
C THR A 362 -2.83 -5.20 2.48
N THR A 363 -3.78 -6.06 2.85
CA THR A 363 -5.12 -5.62 3.27
C THR A 363 -5.01 -4.70 4.48
N ASP A 364 -5.86 -3.67 4.53
CA ASP A 364 -6.01 -2.76 5.65
C ASP A 364 -4.76 -1.90 5.96
N SER A 365 -3.95 -1.62 4.93
CA SER A 365 -2.76 -0.76 5.05
C SER A 365 -3.11 0.70 5.35
N SER A 366 -2.32 1.33 6.22
CA SER A 366 -2.41 2.76 6.52
C SER A 366 -1.73 3.64 5.46
N ASP A 367 -0.77 3.11 4.71
CA ASP A 367 -0.04 3.86 3.69
C ASP A 367 0.34 3.00 2.47
N CYS A 368 0.73 3.67 1.38
CA CYS A 368 1.21 3.05 0.15
C CYS A 368 2.71 3.33 -0.04
N PHE A 369 3.42 2.35 -0.60
CA PHE A 369 4.87 2.44 -0.85
C PHE A 369 5.17 2.48 -2.35
N PRO A 370 6.27 3.13 -2.79
CA PRO A 370 6.64 3.22 -4.20
C PRO A 370 7.16 1.88 -4.76
N CYS A 371 6.93 1.63 -6.05
CA CYS A 371 7.58 0.52 -6.76
C CYS A 371 9.07 0.80 -7.02
N PRO A 372 9.93 -0.24 -7.09
CA PRO A 372 11.33 -0.10 -7.52
C PRO A 372 11.43 0.41 -8.96
N ASN A 373 12.56 1.05 -9.31
CA ASN A 373 12.72 1.79 -10.58
C ASN A 373 12.43 0.99 -11.87
N GLU A 374 12.73 -0.31 -11.88
CA GLU A 374 12.50 -1.20 -13.04
C GLU A 374 11.06 -1.68 -13.18
N PHE A 375 10.21 -1.37 -12.19
CA PHE A 375 8.83 -1.83 -12.10
C PHE A 375 7.85 -0.65 -12.04
N TRP A 376 6.60 -0.93 -12.40
CA TRP A 376 5.48 0.00 -12.40
C TRP A 376 4.25 -0.65 -11.76
N PRO A 377 3.43 0.09 -11.00
CA PRO A 377 2.18 -0.43 -10.46
C PRO A 377 1.27 -1.00 -11.57
N ASN A 378 0.61 -2.12 -11.28
CA ASN A 378 -0.50 -2.58 -12.10
C ASN A 378 -1.74 -1.66 -11.94
N ALA A 379 -2.77 -1.87 -12.77
CA ALA A 379 -4.00 -1.06 -12.76
C ALA A 379 -4.70 -1.01 -11.38
N GLU A 380 -4.67 -2.12 -10.64
CA GLU A 380 -5.26 -2.25 -9.30
C GLU A 380 -4.34 -1.72 -8.19
N LYS A 381 -3.09 -1.33 -8.51
CA LYS A 381 -2.07 -0.83 -7.57
C LYS A 381 -1.74 -1.76 -6.41
N ASN A 382 -1.92 -3.07 -6.59
CA ASN A 382 -1.65 -4.09 -5.57
C ASN A 382 -0.27 -4.77 -5.76
N PHE A 383 0.32 -4.72 -6.96
CA PHE A 383 1.69 -5.23 -7.20
C PHE A 383 2.45 -4.45 -8.27
N CYS A 384 3.78 -4.61 -8.27
CA CYS A 384 4.69 -3.99 -9.23
C CYS A 384 4.97 -4.95 -10.40
N ARG A 385 4.76 -4.51 -11.65
CA ARG A 385 5.09 -5.23 -12.89
C ARG A 385 6.33 -4.62 -13.56
N PRO A 386 7.19 -5.42 -14.23
CA PRO A 386 8.32 -4.88 -14.98
C PRO A 386 7.85 -3.87 -16.04
N LYS A 387 8.56 -2.75 -16.18
CA LYS A 387 8.30 -1.76 -17.24
C LYS A 387 8.65 -2.33 -18.63
N PHE A 388 7.93 -1.90 -19.66
CA PHE A 388 8.25 -2.27 -21.04
C PHE A 388 9.51 -1.57 -21.54
N VAL A 389 10.28 -2.24 -22.40
CA VAL A 389 11.53 -1.70 -22.97
C VAL A 389 11.29 -1.25 -24.41
N GLU A 390 11.57 0.02 -24.71
CA GLU A 390 11.48 0.57 -26.07
C GLU A 390 12.88 0.79 -26.69
N PHE A 391 13.00 0.39 -27.97
CA PHE A 391 14.16 0.63 -28.83
C PHE A 391 13.71 0.62 -30.30
N LEU A 392 14.52 1.16 -31.23
CA LEU A 392 14.21 1.11 -32.66
C LEU A 392 14.34 -0.33 -33.19
N SER A 393 13.22 -1.04 -33.23
CA SER A 393 13.15 -2.46 -33.59
C SER A 393 12.96 -2.67 -35.10
N PHE A 394 13.47 -3.80 -35.61
CA PHE A 394 13.17 -4.28 -36.97
C PHE A 394 11.69 -4.60 -37.19
N ASN A 395 10.90 -4.75 -36.11
CA ASN A 395 9.48 -5.06 -36.19
C ASN A 395 8.60 -3.80 -36.24
N GLU A 396 9.16 -2.61 -36.01
CA GLU A 396 8.40 -1.35 -36.10
C GLU A 396 8.45 -0.78 -37.53
N ILE A 397 7.38 -0.11 -37.96
CA ILE A 397 7.21 0.43 -39.33
C ILE A 397 8.42 1.29 -39.73
N LEU A 398 8.87 2.19 -38.85
CA LEU A 398 10.02 3.06 -39.12
C LEU A 398 11.32 2.26 -39.32
N GLY A 399 11.55 1.23 -38.49
CA GLY A 399 12.72 0.35 -38.61
C GLY A 399 12.70 -0.47 -39.90
N ILE A 400 11.52 -0.98 -40.29
CA ILE A 400 11.32 -1.72 -41.55
C ILE A 400 11.66 -0.84 -42.77
N ILE A 401 11.14 0.39 -42.80
CA ILE A 401 11.38 1.33 -43.90
C ILE A 401 12.87 1.65 -44.02
N LEU A 402 13.53 2.00 -42.92
CA LEU A 402 14.96 2.35 -42.92
C LEU A 402 15.84 1.16 -43.35
N ALA A 403 15.53 -0.05 -42.88
CA ALA A 403 16.24 -1.26 -43.27
C ALA A 403 16.04 -1.57 -44.77
N ALA A 404 14.83 -1.40 -45.29
CA ALA A 404 14.53 -1.63 -46.71
C ALA A 404 15.32 -0.68 -47.62
N PHE A 405 15.34 0.64 -47.31
CA PHE A 405 16.15 1.61 -48.05
C PHE A 405 17.65 1.31 -47.94
N SER A 406 18.12 0.90 -46.77
CA SER A 406 19.51 0.49 -46.56
C SER A 406 19.90 -0.70 -47.46
N ILE A 407 19.09 -1.75 -47.51
CA ILE A 407 19.34 -2.94 -48.34
C ILE A 407 19.24 -2.59 -49.82
N ALA A 408 18.22 -1.82 -50.22
CA ALA A 408 18.05 -1.38 -51.60
C ALA A 408 19.24 -0.55 -52.08
N GLY A 409 19.76 0.35 -51.25
CA GLY A 409 20.96 1.13 -51.53
C GLY A 409 22.20 0.25 -51.69
N ALA A 410 22.42 -0.70 -50.78
CA ALA A 410 23.54 -1.65 -50.88
C ALA A 410 23.46 -2.46 -52.19
N CYS A 411 22.29 -3.02 -52.52
CA CYS A 411 22.06 -3.72 -53.78
C CYS A 411 22.35 -2.83 -54.99
N LEU A 412 21.90 -1.57 -54.99
CA LEU A 412 22.14 -0.62 -56.07
C LEU A 412 23.64 -0.33 -56.27
N THR A 413 24.41 -0.19 -55.18
CA THR A 413 25.87 -0.01 -55.27
C THR A 413 26.58 -1.22 -55.86
N ILE A 414 26.18 -2.43 -55.43
CA ILE A 414 26.76 -3.69 -55.91
C ILE A 414 26.45 -3.89 -57.40
N ILE A 415 25.20 -3.67 -57.82
CA ILE A 415 24.79 -3.74 -59.23
C ILE A 415 25.61 -2.73 -60.06
N THR A 416 25.75 -1.50 -59.56
CA THR A 416 26.54 -0.46 -60.23
C THR A 416 28.01 -0.88 -60.36
N ALA A 417 28.60 -1.47 -59.32
CA ALA A 417 29.97 -1.99 -59.36
C ALA A 417 30.13 -3.12 -60.38
N ILE A 418 29.18 -4.06 -60.45
CA ILE A 418 29.20 -5.16 -61.43
C ILE A 418 29.12 -4.61 -62.86
N VAL A 419 28.22 -3.66 -63.13
CA VAL A 419 28.09 -3.03 -64.46
C VAL A 419 29.40 -2.35 -64.86
N LEU A 420 30.01 -1.57 -63.97
CA LEU A 420 31.28 -0.91 -64.26
C LEU A 420 32.45 -1.89 -64.40
N PHE A 421 32.42 -3.03 -63.69
CA PHE A 421 33.42 -4.07 -63.79
C PHE A 421 33.36 -4.79 -65.15
N ASN A 422 32.16 -5.18 -65.58
CA ASN A 422 31.95 -5.81 -66.89
C ASN A 422 32.34 -4.88 -68.05
N HIS A 423 32.08 -3.58 -67.90
CA HIS A 423 32.44 -2.55 -68.89
C HIS A 423 33.76 -1.82 -68.57
N ARG A 424 34.67 -2.42 -67.79
CA ARG A 424 35.90 -1.75 -67.31
C ARG A 424 36.84 -1.27 -68.44
N TYR A 425 36.80 -1.93 -69.60
CA TYR A 425 37.61 -1.55 -70.76
C TYR A 425 37.01 -0.40 -71.59
N THR A 426 35.79 0.04 -71.29
CA THR A 426 35.15 1.14 -72.02
C THR A 426 35.86 2.48 -71.73
N PRO A 427 35.98 3.36 -72.73
CA PRO A 427 36.74 4.60 -72.58
C PRO A 427 36.09 5.56 -71.57
N VAL A 428 34.76 5.49 -71.35
CA VAL A 428 34.06 6.24 -70.29
C VAL A 428 34.51 5.82 -68.89
N VAL A 429 34.71 4.53 -68.62
CA VAL A 429 35.17 4.04 -67.30
C VAL A 429 36.67 4.24 -67.11
N LYS A 430 37.46 4.05 -68.17
CA LYS A 430 38.91 4.20 -68.14
C LYS A 430 39.37 5.66 -67.99
N ALA A 431 38.67 6.60 -68.62
CA ALA A 431 38.89 8.05 -68.43
C ALA A 431 38.60 8.50 -66.99
N ASN A 432 37.82 7.71 -66.26
CA ASN A 432 37.24 8.07 -64.97
C ASN A 432 37.86 7.35 -63.78
N ASN A 433 39.20 7.22 -63.82
CA ASN A 433 40.04 6.59 -62.79
C ASN A 433 39.34 5.42 -62.10
N SER A 434 39.33 4.28 -62.79
CA SER A 434 38.51 3.12 -62.41
C SER A 434 38.74 2.66 -60.96
N GLU A 435 39.96 2.79 -60.41
CA GLU A 435 40.28 2.35 -59.06
C GLU A 435 39.60 3.17 -57.97
N LEU A 436 39.68 4.51 -58.02
CA LEU A 436 38.97 5.38 -57.06
C LEU A 436 37.45 5.24 -57.18
N SER A 437 36.94 4.95 -58.37
CA SER A 437 35.53 4.66 -58.60
C SER A 437 35.07 3.37 -57.92
N PHE A 438 35.84 2.28 -58.03
CA PHE A 438 35.54 1.02 -57.34
C PHE A 438 35.69 1.14 -55.82
N LEU A 439 36.73 1.83 -55.34
CA LEU A 439 36.89 2.09 -53.90
C LEU A 439 35.74 2.92 -53.32
N LEU A 440 35.26 3.93 -54.06
CA LEU A 440 34.09 4.70 -53.66
C LEU A 440 32.83 3.84 -53.60
N LEU A 441 32.59 2.96 -54.59
CA LEU A 441 31.43 2.05 -54.58
C LEU A 441 31.50 1.05 -53.42
N PHE A 442 32.67 0.48 -53.16
CA PHE A 442 32.88 -0.40 -52.00
C PHE A 442 32.58 0.32 -50.68
N SER A 443 33.10 1.54 -50.53
CA SER A 443 32.84 2.37 -49.35
C SER A 443 31.36 2.70 -49.19
N LEU A 444 30.65 3.03 -50.28
CA LEU A 444 29.21 3.31 -50.27
C LEU A 444 28.37 2.07 -49.91
N THR A 445 28.77 0.88 -50.34
CA THR A 445 28.14 -0.38 -49.90
C THR A 445 28.28 -0.54 -48.39
N LEU A 446 29.47 -0.27 -47.83
CA LEU A 446 29.68 -0.29 -46.38
C LEU A 446 28.89 0.80 -45.65
N CYS A 447 28.72 2.00 -46.22
CA CYS A 447 27.89 3.08 -45.65
C CYS A 447 26.41 2.68 -45.59
N PHE A 448 25.89 1.97 -46.60
CA PHE A 448 24.54 1.43 -46.50
C PHE A 448 24.47 0.34 -45.44
N LEU A 449 25.38 -0.65 -45.46
CA LEU A 449 25.36 -1.72 -44.46
C LEU A 449 25.54 -1.23 -43.02
N CYS A 450 26.31 -0.15 -42.78
CA CYS A 450 26.49 0.38 -41.43
C CYS A 450 25.19 0.95 -40.85
N SER A 451 24.26 1.42 -41.68
CA SER A 451 22.93 1.88 -41.24
C SER A 451 22.14 0.79 -40.52
N LEU A 452 22.32 -0.48 -40.90
CA LEU A 452 21.66 -1.62 -40.25
C LEU A 452 22.15 -1.83 -38.80
N THR A 453 23.37 -1.41 -38.48
CA THR A 453 23.96 -1.57 -37.13
C THR A 453 23.33 -0.64 -36.09
N PHE A 454 22.61 0.39 -36.54
CA PHE A 454 21.83 1.31 -35.72
C PHE A 454 20.43 0.76 -35.38
N ILE A 455 19.93 -0.23 -36.13
CA ILE A 455 18.60 -0.83 -35.95
C ILE A 455 18.74 -2.10 -35.11
N GLY A 456 17.85 -2.27 -34.12
CA GLY A 456 17.83 -3.43 -33.23
C GLY A 456 18.19 -3.11 -31.79
N ARG A 457 18.30 -4.16 -30.96
CA ARG A 457 18.51 -4.02 -29.52
C ARG A 457 19.94 -3.54 -29.25
N PRO A 458 20.16 -2.38 -28.59
CA PRO A 458 21.50 -1.91 -28.28
C PRO A 458 22.18 -2.84 -27.27
N SER A 459 23.39 -3.25 -27.62
CA SER A 459 24.36 -3.95 -26.77
C SER A 459 25.65 -3.12 -26.73
N ASP A 460 26.53 -3.36 -25.77
CA ASP A 460 27.78 -2.58 -25.68
C ASP A 460 28.61 -2.68 -26.97
N TRP A 461 28.68 -3.87 -27.57
CA TRP A 461 29.32 -4.07 -28.88
C TRP A 461 28.62 -3.34 -30.02
N SER A 462 27.28 -3.34 -30.07
CA SER A 462 26.52 -2.59 -31.08
C SER A 462 26.69 -1.07 -30.92
N CYS A 463 26.77 -0.57 -29.69
CA CYS A 463 27.02 0.85 -29.40
C CYS A 463 28.41 1.29 -29.90
N MET A 464 29.44 0.48 -29.64
CA MET A 464 30.80 0.77 -30.12
C MET A 464 30.88 0.71 -31.65
N LEU A 465 30.28 -0.29 -32.27
CA LEU A 465 30.41 -0.54 -33.70
C LEU A 465 29.68 0.50 -34.55
N ARG A 466 28.48 0.93 -34.16
CA ARG A 466 27.65 1.83 -35.01
C ARG A 466 28.35 3.14 -35.36
N HIS A 467 28.89 3.85 -34.37
CA HIS A 467 29.47 5.18 -34.56
C HIS A 467 30.89 5.11 -35.14
N THR A 468 31.66 4.08 -34.79
CA THR A 468 33.01 3.89 -35.34
C THR A 468 32.98 3.40 -36.78
N ALA A 469 32.09 2.46 -37.11
CA ALA A 469 31.88 2.02 -38.48
C ALA A 469 31.37 3.16 -39.35
N PHE A 470 30.38 3.93 -38.87
CA PHE A 470 29.89 5.14 -39.53
C PHE A 470 31.05 6.11 -39.84
N GLY A 471 31.85 6.47 -38.84
CA GLY A 471 32.92 7.45 -39.03
C GLY A 471 33.97 7.00 -40.05
N ILE A 472 34.41 5.74 -39.98
CA ILE A 472 35.45 5.20 -40.87
C ILE A 472 34.95 5.10 -42.32
N THR A 473 33.74 4.58 -42.55
CA THR A 473 33.19 4.41 -43.91
C THR A 473 32.87 5.74 -44.57
N PHE A 474 32.41 6.74 -43.81
CA PHE A 474 32.16 8.08 -44.34
C PHE A 474 33.44 8.80 -44.74
N VAL A 475 34.48 8.77 -43.91
CA VAL A 475 35.78 9.36 -44.26
C VAL A 475 36.38 8.68 -45.47
N LEU A 476 36.30 7.35 -45.58
CA LEU A 476 36.76 6.63 -46.76
C LEU A 476 36.02 7.12 -48.03
N SER A 477 34.71 7.29 -47.95
CA SER A 477 33.87 7.78 -49.05
C SER A 477 34.25 9.20 -49.49
N ILE A 478 34.34 10.15 -48.54
CA ILE A 478 34.70 11.55 -48.82
C ILE A 478 36.13 11.63 -49.34
N SER A 479 37.06 10.87 -48.79
CA SER A 479 38.46 10.85 -49.25
C SER A 479 38.57 10.36 -50.69
N CYS A 480 37.74 9.40 -51.12
CA CYS A 480 37.67 8.97 -52.52
C CYS A 480 37.14 10.08 -53.44
N VAL A 481 36.10 10.82 -53.02
CA VAL A 481 35.58 11.96 -53.80
C VAL A 481 36.59 13.11 -53.87
N LEU A 482 37.28 13.37 -52.77
CA LEU A 482 38.35 14.35 -52.69
C LEU A 482 39.50 13.98 -53.64
N GLY A 483 39.94 12.73 -53.62
CA GLY A 483 40.93 12.21 -54.56
C GLY A 483 40.50 12.39 -56.02
N LYS A 484 39.24 12.07 -56.36
CA LYS A 484 38.68 12.34 -57.69
C LYS A 484 38.68 13.83 -58.05
N THR A 485 38.31 14.69 -57.12
CA THR A 485 38.26 16.14 -57.33
C THR A 485 39.66 16.72 -57.60
N ILE A 486 40.67 16.28 -56.86
CA ILE A 486 42.06 16.68 -57.07
C ILE A 486 42.56 16.21 -58.45
N VAL A 487 42.22 15.00 -58.87
CA VAL A 487 42.58 14.49 -60.21
C VAL A 487 41.99 15.36 -61.31
N VAL A 488 40.71 15.77 -61.18
CA VAL A 488 40.07 16.70 -62.12
C VAL A 488 40.82 18.04 -62.15
N LEU A 489 41.11 18.63 -60.99
CA LEU A 489 41.85 19.90 -60.91
C LEU A 489 43.27 19.81 -61.51
N MET A 490 43.98 18.69 -61.31
CA MET A 490 45.33 18.47 -61.84
C MET A 490 45.33 18.25 -63.36
N ALA A 491 44.34 17.55 -63.91
CA ALA A 491 44.20 17.36 -65.36
C ALA A 491 44.06 18.70 -66.11
N PHE A 492 43.41 19.69 -65.50
CA PHE A 492 43.30 21.04 -66.03
C PHE A 492 44.55 21.91 -65.83
N LYS A 493 45.26 21.77 -64.71
CA LYS A 493 46.55 22.48 -64.55
C LYS A 493 47.63 21.95 -65.50
N ALA A 494 47.51 20.69 -65.93
CA ALA A 494 48.41 20.05 -66.88
C ALA A 494 48.26 20.57 -68.32
N THR A 495 47.11 21.15 -68.69
CA THR A 495 46.88 21.74 -70.02
C THR A 495 47.42 23.16 -70.17
N ILE A 496 47.92 23.78 -69.09
CA ILE A 496 48.60 25.08 -69.13
C ILE A 496 50.10 24.85 -69.43
N PRO A 497 50.66 25.40 -70.52
CA PRO A 497 52.07 25.16 -70.89
C PRO A 497 53.01 25.77 -69.86
N GLY A 498 53.92 24.96 -69.29
CA GLY A 498 55.00 25.41 -68.39
C GLY A 498 55.02 24.83 -66.97
N SER A 499 54.06 23.96 -66.57
CA SER A 499 54.05 23.37 -65.23
C SER A 499 54.38 21.85 -65.24
N ASN A 500 55.46 21.46 -64.54
CA ASN A 500 55.88 20.05 -64.37
C ASN A 500 54.99 19.26 -63.37
N VAL A 501 53.85 19.81 -62.96
CA VAL A 501 53.01 19.27 -61.87
C VAL A 501 52.22 18.03 -62.32
N ALA A 502 52.00 17.87 -63.63
CA ALA A 502 51.26 16.75 -64.22
C ALA A 502 51.91 15.37 -64.00
N LYS A 503 53.23 15.29 -63.78
CA LYS A 503 53.94 14.03 -63.48
C LYS A 503 53.93 13.66 -61.98
N CYS A 504 53.56 14.58 -61.10
CA CYS A 504 53.66 14.34 -59.65
C CYS A 504 52.51 13.45 -59.15
N PHE A 505 51.27 13.67 -59.58
CA PHE A 505 50.07 13.08 -58.96
C PHE A 505 49.58 11.78 -59.62
N GLY A 506 50.38 10.72 -59.53
CA GLY A 506 50.07 9.38 -60.05
C GLY A 506 49.05 8.56 -59.23
N LEU A 507 48.65 7.39 -59.74
CA LEU A 507 47.73 6.44 -59.08
C LEU A 507 48.16 6.06 -57.66
N THR A 508 49.46 5.85 -57.45
CA THR A 508 50.03 5.55 -56.12
C THR A 508 49.82 6.69 -55.14
N GLN A 509 49.97 7.95 -55.57
CA GLN A 509 49.79 9.11 -54.70
C GLN A 509 48.31 9.33 -54.33
N GLN A 510 47.39 9.02 -55.23
CA GLN A 510 45.95 9.04 -54.95
C GLN A 510 45.57 8.00 -53.89
N ARG A 511 46.07 6.76 -54.02
CA ARG A 511 45.85 5.70 -53.03
C ARG A 511 46.42 6.08 -51.66
N MET A 512 47.65 6.61 -51.63
CA MET A 512 48.28 7.07 -50.39
C MET A 512 47.49 8.20 -49.74
N THR A 513 46.92 9.13 -50.53
CA THR A 513 46.09 10.23 -50.02
C THR A 513 44.82 9.70 -49.34
N VAL A 514 44.09 8.78 -49.99
CA VAL A 514 42.86 8.19 -49.43
C VAL A 514 43.19 7.43 -48.14
N VAL A 515 44.20 6.56 -48.17
CA VAL A 515 44.60 5.76 -47.00
C VAL A 515 45.05 6.67 -45.85
N SER A 516 45.79 7.74 -46.13
CA SER A 516 46.25 8.69 -45.11
C SER A 516 45.08 9.37 -44.40
N PHE A 517 44.08 9.89 -45.13
CA PHE A 517 42.94 10.55 -44.52
C PHE A 517 42.06 9.57 -43.72
N THR A 518 41.87 8.35 -44.21
CA THR A 518 41.14 7.30 -43.48
C THR A 518 41.92 6.83 -42.24
N PHE A 519 43.25 6.75 -42.30
CA PHE A 519 44.08 6.35 -41.16
C PHE A 519 43.96 7.32 -39.99
N VAL A 520 43.93 8.63 -40.26
CA VAL A 520 43.68 9.65 -39.22
C VAL A 520 42.33 9.40 -38.52
N GLN A 521 41.28 9.08 -39.27
CA GLN A 521 39.97 8.77 -38.68
C GLN A 521 40.01 7.49 -37.81
N VAL A 522 40.72 6.46 -38.26
CA VAL A 522 40.89 5.23 -37.47
C VAL A 522 41.58 5.52 -36.15
N LEU A 523 42.61 6.38 -36.13
CA LEU A 523 43.28 6.79 -34.90
C LEU A 523 42.34 7.54 -33.95
N ILE A 524 41.53 8.48 -34.47
CA ILE A 524 40.52 9.19 -33.67
C ILE A 524 39.52 8.19 -33.04
N CYS A 525 39.03 7.22 -33.81
CA CYS A 525 38.14 6.17 -33.31
C CYS A 525 38.81 5.30 -32.23
N ILE A 526 40.07 4.89 -32.41
CA ILE A 526 40.82 4.10 -31.41
C ILE A 526 40.97 4.90 -30.11
N ILE A 527 41.36 6.17 -30.19
CA ILE A 527 41.50 7.03 -29.01
C ILE A 527 40.15 7.16 -28.29
N TRP A 528 39.05 7.34 -29.03
CA TRP A 528 37.71 7.43 -28.44
C TRP A 528 37.32 6.14 -27.72
N LEU A 529 37.55 4.97 -28.34
CA LEU A 529 37.24 3.66 -27.75
C LEU A 529 38.10 3.35 -26.51
N VAL A 530 39.36 3.78 -26.48
CA VAL A 530 40.27 3.53 -25.34
C VAL A 530 39.92 4.42 -24.14
N GLN A 531 39.54 5.68 -24.37
CA GLN A 531 39.26 6.60 -23.27
C GLN A 531 37.92 6.32 -22.60
N LYS A 532 36.81 6.43 -23.33
CA LYS A 532 35.45 6.19 -22.85
C LYS A 532 34.58 5.73 -24.02
N PRO A 533 34.50 4.41 -24.27
CA PRO A 533 33.73 3.88 -25.39
C PRO A 533 32.23 4.10 -25.21
N PRO A 534 31.44 4.16 -26.30
CA PRO A 534 29.98 4.13 -26.22
C PRO A 534 29.47 2.81 -25.59
N PHE A 535 28.47 2.90 -24.72
CA PHE A 535 27.92 1.76 -23.99
C PHE A 535 26.39 1.82 -23.91
N SER A 536 25.76 0.67 -23.64
CA SER A 536 24.30 0.59 -23.54
C SER A 536 23.80 1.11 -22.18
N ILE A 537 22.80 1.99 -22.19
CA ILE A 537 22.20 2.55 -20.97
C ILE A 537 20.68 2.37 -20.97
N LYS A 538 20.14 2.07 -19.79
CA LYS A 538 18.69 2.07 -19.51
C LYS A 538 18.30 3.46 -19.00
N ASN A 539 17.65 4.26 -19.82
CA ASN A 539 17.11 5.54 -19.38
C ASN A 539 15.78 5.31 -18.63
N LEU A 540 15.83 5.48 -17.30
CA LEU A 540 14.72 5.23 -16.37
C LEU A 540 13.93 6.50 -16.01
N THR A 541 14.40 7.68 -16.44
CA THR A 541 13.96 9.00 -15.95
C THR A 541 13.02 9.74 -16.90
N THR A 542 13.06 9.46 -18.20
CA THR A 542 12.37 10.28 -19.21
C THR A 542 10.87 9.96 -19.33
N TYR A 543 10.48 8.69 -19.16
CA TYR A 543 9.09 8.26 -19.19
C TYR A 543 8.79 7.36 -17.98
N LYS A 544 7.70 7.67 -17.25
CA LYS A 544 7.38 6.99 -15.99
C LYS A 544 7.04 5.50 -16.18
N GLU A 545 6.51 5.13 -17.34
CA GLU A 545 5.94 3.80 -17.62
C GLU A 545 6.85 2.91 -18.50
N ILE A 546 7.91 3.47 -19.10
CA ILE A 546 8.72 2.82 -20.15
C ILE A 546 10.21 2.94 -19.84
N ILE A 547 10.99 1.91 -20.14
CA ILE A 547 12.45 1.92 -20.11
C ILE A 547 12.94 2.14 -21.54
N ILE A 548 13.63 3.26 -21.81
CA ILE A 548 14.24 3.47 -23.13
C ILE A 548 15.66 2.90 -23.10
N LEU A 549 15.95 1.99 -24.04
CA LEU A 549 17.29 1.44 -24.24
C LEU A 549 18.02 2.29 -25.28
N GLU A 550 19.04 3.01 -24.85
CA GLU A 550 19.84 3.91 -25.70
C GLU A 550 21.32 3.56 -25.61
N CYS A 551 22.12 4.10 -26.53
CA CYS A 551 23.57 4.07 -26.38
C CYS A 551 24.05 5.43 -25.91
N ALA A 552 24.64 5.46 -24.72
CA ALA A 552 25.37 6.61 -24.27
C ALA A 552 26.65 6.76 -25.09
N LEU A 553 26.97 7.99 -25.49
CA LEU A 553 28.17 8.31 -26.28
C LEU A 553 29.49 8.06 -25.53
N GLY A 554 29.44 7.92 -24.19
CA GLY A 554 30.63 7.84 -23.34
C GLY A 554 31.37 9.18 -23.30
N SER A 555 32.35 9.37 -24.19
CA SER A 555 33.01 10.65 -24.41
C SER A 555 32.28 11.50 -25.47
N ALA A 556 31.62 12.58 -25.03
CA ALA A 556 31.04 13.57 -25.94
C ALA A 556 32.11 14.18 -26.85
N PHE A 557 33.31 14.46 -26.31
CA PHE A 557 34.43 14.98 -27.07
C PHE A 557 34.84 14.04 -28.22
N GLY A 558 34.87 12.72 -27.97
CA GLY A 558 35.22 11.74 -28.99
C GLY A 558 34.23 11.71 -30.17
N PHE A 559 32.92 11.73 -29.87
CA PHE A 559 31.88 11.80 -30.90
C PHE A 559 31.97 13.07 -31.74
N TRP A 560 32.11 14.24 -31.10
CA TRP A 560 32.26 15.51 -31.82
C TRP A 560 33.59 15.62 -32.58
N ALA A 561 34.66 14.97 -32.12
CA ALA A 561 35.92 14.90 -32.87
C ALA A 561 35.74 14.09 -34.17
N VAL A 562 35.04 12.96 -34.12
CA VAL A 562 34.70 12.15 -35.31
C VAL A 562 33.86 12.96 -36.30
N LEU A 563 32.76 13.57 -35.85
CA LEU A 563 31.90 14.39 -36.71
C LEU A 563 32.62 15.64 -37.24
N GLY A 564 33.44 16.27 -36.41
CA GLY A 564 34.22 17.46 -36.77
C GLY A 564 35.23 17.17 -37.87
N TYR A 565 35.93 16.03 -37.81
CA TYR A 565 36.87 15.64 -38.88
C TYR A 565 36.16 15.32 -40.20
N ILE A 566 35.02 14.61 -40.15
CA ILE A 566 34.17 14.37 -41.33
C ILE A 566 33.71 15.71 -41.93
N GLY A 567 33.26 16.64 -41.10
CA GLY A 567 32.84 17.98 -41.51
C GLY A 567 33.97 18.78 -42.15
N LEU A 568 35.18 18.75 -41.56
CA LEU A 568 36.36 19.43 -42.11
C LEU A 568 36.74 18.88 -43.48
N LEU A 569 36.77 17.55 -43.64
CA LEU A 569 37.01 16.91 -44.93
C LEU A 569 35.93 17.24 -45.95
N ALA A 570 34.65 17.29 -45.54
CA ALA A 570 33.53 17.63 -46.41
C ALA A 570 33.62 19.08 -46.91
N VAL A 571 33.93 20.04 -46.04
CA VAL A 571 34.14 21.45 -46.42
C VAL A 571 35.33 21.57 -47.37
N PHE A 572 36.45 20.91 -47.07
CA PHE A 572 37.62 20.91 -47.93
C PHE A 572 37.29 20.32 -49.33
N CYS A 573 36.55 19.21 -49.37
CA CYS A 573 36.08 18.61 -50.61
C CYS A 573 35.12 19.53 -51.37
N PHE A 574 34.20 20.20 -50.67
CA PHE A 574 33.26 21.14 -51.27
C PHE A 574 33.96 22.35 -51.90
N VAL A 575 34.95 22.94 -51.21
CA VAL A 575 35.75 24.07 -51.74
C VAL A 575 36.46 23.66 -53.03
N LEU A 576 37.14 22.50 -53.03
CA LEU A 576 37.82 22.00 -54.23
C LEU A 576 36.84 21.67 -55.36
N ALA A 577 35.65 21.13 -55.05
CA ALA A 577 34.63 20.83 -56.04
C ALA A 577 34.09 22.12 -56.69
N VAL A 578 33.87 23.19 -55.92
CA VAL A 578 33.46 24.49 -56.45
C VAL A 578 34.54 25.09 -57.36
N LEU A 579 35.82 24.95 -57.01
CA LEU A 579 36.93 25.36 -57.89
C LEU A 579 36.93 24.56 -59.20
N ALA A 580 36.66 23.26 -59.13
CA ALA A 580 36.59 22.40 -60.32
C ALA A 580 35.44 22.80 -61.27
N ARG A 581 34.36 23.40 -60.75
CA ARG A 581 33.21 23.86 -61.57
C ARG A 581 33.54 25.04 -62.48
N LYS A 582 34.53 25.87 -62.13
CA LYS A 582 34.93 27.04 -62.94
C LYS A 582 35.71 26.66 -64.20
N LEU A 583 36.00 25.38 -64.40
CA LEU A 583 36.78 24.88 -65.52
C LEU A 583 35.86 24.52 -66.70
N PRO A 584 36.16 24.97 -67.94
CA PRO A 584 35.41 24.61 -69.12
C PRO A 584 35.76 23.16 -69.50
N ASP A 585 34.99 22.20 -68.97
CA ASP A 585 35.09 20.80 -69.40
C ASP A 585 33.91 20.42 -70.30
N ASN A 586 34.17 19.62 -71.32
CA ASN A 586 33.16 19.08 -72.25
C ASN A 586 32.25 18.03 -71.58
N PHE A 587 32.51 17.67 -70.32
CA PHE A 587 31.68 16.79 -69.50
C PHE A 587 31.23 17.49 -68.21
N ASN A 588 29.93 17.47 -67.94
CA ASN A 588 29.27 18.00 -66.71
C ASN A 588 29.70 17.30 -65.40
N GLU A 589 30.82 16.59 -65.38
CA GLU A 589 31.27 15.74 -64.29
C GLU A 589 31.66 16.53 -63.04
N ALA A 590 32.43 17.61 -63.17
CA ALA A 590 32.77 18.48 -62.04
C ALA A 590 31.51 19.10 -61.40
N LYS A 591 30.49 19.41 -62.22
CA LYS A 591 29.19 19.95 -61.76
C LYS A 591 28.42 18.92 -60.93
N LEU A 592 28.42 17.66 -61.33
CA LEU A 592 27.79 16.55 -60.59
C LEU A 592 28.50 16.24 -59.28
N ILE A 593 29.83 16.25 -59.26
CA ILE A 593 30.62 16.10 -58.02
C ILE A 593 30.33 17.25 -57.04
N THR A 594 30.19 18.47 -57.54
CA THR A 594 29.86 19.59 -56.67
C THR A 594 28.44 19.52 -56.13
N PHE A 595 27.48 19.06 -56.94
CA PHE A 595 26.09 18.88 -56.51
C PHE A 595 25.97 17.79 -55.43
N SER A 596 26.71 16.68 -55.58
CA SER A 596 26.75 15.62 -54.58
C SER A 596 27.33 16.08 -53.24
N MET A 597 28.42 16.87 -53.29
CA MET A 597 29.03 17.46 -52.10
C MET A 597 28.15 18.52 -51.44
N LEU A 598 27.36 19.27 -52.23
CA LEU A 598 26.38 20.23 -51.70
C LEU A 598 25.25 19.51 -50.95
N ILE A 599 24.70 18.44 -51.53
CA ILE A 599 23.68 17.61 -50.85
C ILE A 599 24.25 17.04 -49.55
N PHE A 600 25.47 16.51 -49.59
CA PHE A 600 26.14 15.98 -48.41
C PHE A 600 26.23 17.04 -47.30
N CYS A 601 26.76 18.22 -47.60
CA CYS A 601 26.90 19.29 -46.61
C CYS A 601 25.54 19.74 -46.06
N ALA A 602 24.53 19.90 -46.91
CA ALA A 602 23.19 20.30 -46.49
C ALA A 602 22.57 19.30 -45.50
N VAL A 603 22.64 18.00 -45.80
CA VAL A 603 22.12 16.94 -44.92
C VAL A 603 22.80 16.98 -43.55
N TRP A 604 24.13 17.06 -43.50
CA TRP A 604 24.87 17.05 -42.22
C TRP A 604 24.70 18.34 -41.41
N ILE A 605 24.51 19.49 -42.06
CA ILE A 605 24.15 20.74 -41.37
C ILE A 605 22.76 20.62 -40.74
N THR A 606 21.78 20.05 -41.46
CA THR A 606 20.42 19.84 -40.93
C THR A 606 20.33 18.74 -39.87
N PHE A 607 21.25 17.78 -39.89
CA PHE A 607 21.31 16.69 -38.91
C PHE A 607 21.56 17.20 -37.49
N ILE A 608 22.47 18.17 -37.30
CA ILE A 608 22.86 18.67 -35.97
C ILE A 608 21.67 19.17 -35.14
N PRO A 609 20.83 20.11 -35.62
CA PRO A 609 19.66 20.55 -34.85
C PRO A 609 18.61 19.45 -34.67
N ALA A 610 18.44 18.56 -35.66
CA ALA A 610 17.48 17.46 -35.57
C ALA A 610 17.90 16.39 -34.54
N TYR A 611 19.21 16.12 -34.42
CA TYR A 611 19.78 15.21 -33.43
C TYR A 611 19.56 15.71 -32.00
N ILE A 612 19.76 17.01 -31.76
CA ILE A 612 19.60 17.61 -30.43
C ILE A 612 18.13 17.71 -30.03
N SER A 613 17.22 17.91 -30.99
CA SER A 613 15.80 18.14 -30.72
C SER A 613 14.97 16.86 -30.58
N SER A 614 15.46 15.74 -31.10
CA SER A 614 14.72 14.48 -31.11
C SER A 614 14.98 13.68 -29.84
N PRO A 615 13.98 13.08 -29.18
CA PRO A 615 14.19 12.21 -28.03
C PRO A 615 14.29 10.72 -28.40
N GLY A 616 15.06 9.96 -27.63
CA GLY A 616 15.08 8.49 -27.64
C GLY A 616 15.31 7.85 -29.00
N LYS A 617 14.43 6.92 -29.39
CA LYS A 617 14.56 6.13 -30.64
C LYS A 617 14.56 6.98 -31.92
N PHE A 618 14.04 8.21 -31.87
CA PHE A 618 14.00 9.11 -33.02
C PHE A 618 15.37 9.75 -33.32
N THR A 619 16.26 9.90 -32.34
CA THR A 619 17.64 10.39 -32.58
C THR A 619 18.39 9.45 -33.51
N VAL A 620 18.30 8.15 -33.23
CA VAL A 620 18.90 7.06 -34.01
C VAL A 620 18.33 7.04 -35.42
N ALA A 621 17.01 7.20 -35.57
CA ALA A 621 16.36 7.24 -36.88
C ALA A 621 16.83 8.42 -37.74
N VAL A 622 17.01 9.60 -37.14
CA VAL A 622 17.52 10.80 -37.82
C VAL A 622 18.97 10.62 -38.27
N GLU A 623 19.81 9.95 -37.49
CA GLU A 623 21.19 9.60 -37.88
C GLU A 623 21.21 8.65 -39.09
N VAL A 624 20.40 7.59 -39.06
CA VAL A 624 20.24 6.66 -40.20
C VAL A 624 19.74 7.39 -41.45
N PHE A 625 18.76 8.28 -41.31
CA PHE A 625 18.25 9.07 -42.43
C PHE A 625 19.34 9.93 -43.07
N ALA A 626 20.17 10.61 -42.26
CA ALA A 626 21.28 11.41 -42.76
C ALA A 626 22.33 10.55 -43.50
N ILE A 627 22.64 9.37 -42.98
CA ILE A 627 23.55 8.40 -43.61
C ILE A 627 23.02 7.94 -44.97
N LEU A 628 21.74 7.53 -45.03
CA LEU A 628 21.12 7.07 -46.27
C LEU A 628 21.04 8.19 -47.31
N ALA A 629 20.54 9.36 -46.94
CA ALA A 629 20.36 10.50 -47.85
C ALA A 629 21.70 10.96 -48.47
N SER A 630 22.75 11.03 -47.68
CA SER A 630 24.09 11.40 -48.16
C SER A 630 24.70 10.33 -49.09
N SER A 631 24.51 9.04 -48.77
CA SER A 631 24.98 7.92 -49.59
C SER A 631 24.25 7.83 -50.94
N TYR A 632 22.93 7.98 -50.94
CA TYR A 632 22.13 8.08 -52.17
C TYR A 632 22.51 9.29 -53.01
N GLY A 633 22.75 10.45 -52.38
CA GLY A 633 23.22 11.66 -53.06
C GLY A 633 24.51 11.41 -53.84
N LEU A 634 25.48 10.72 -53.23
CA LEU A 634 26.75 10.37 -53.91
C LEU A 634 26.54 9.43 -55.10
N ILE A 635 25.71 8.41 -54.96
CA ILE A 635 25.47 7.43 -56.04
C ILE A 635 24.74 8.04 -57.22
N ILE A 636 23.64 8.74 -56.93
CA ILE A 636 22.77 9.34 -57.96
C ILE A 636 23.52 10.42 -58.72
N CYS A 637 24.38 11.19 -58.07
CA CYS A 637 25.10 12.26 -58.77
C CYS A 637 26.32 11.73 -59.54
N ILE A 638 27.10 10.81 -58.96
CA ILE A 638 28.41 10.43 -59.52
C ILE A 638 28.30 9.25 -60.51
N PHE A 639 27.44 8.27 -60.23
CA PHE A 639 27.43 7.01 -60.97
C PHE A 639 26.22 6.85 -61.89
N PHE A 640 25.03 7.33 -61.50
CA PHE A 640 23.83 7.20 -62.32
C PHE A 640 23.98 7.76 -63.75
N PRO A 641 24.57 8.96 -63.98
CA PRO A 641 24.79 9.47 -65.33
C PRO A 641 25.75 8.60 -66.16
N LYS A 642 26.72 7.95 -65.50
CA LYS A 642 27.71 7.08 -66.16
C LYS A 642 27.09 5.75 -66.55
N CYS A 643 26.28 5.16 -65.68
CA CYS A 643 25.52 3.96 -65.99
C CYS A 643 24.49 4.20 -67.11
N LEU A 644 23.84 5.37 -67.14
CA LEU A 644 22.91 5.75 -68.20
C LEU A 644 23.62 5.81 -69.56
N ILE A 645 24.81 6.43 -69.63
CA ILE A 645 25.61 6.49 -70.86
C ILE A 645 26.05 5.09 -71.30
N ILE A 646 26.53 4.25 -70.38
CA ILE A 646 27.03 2.90 -70.71
C ILE A 646 25.91 1.98 -71.21
N LEU A 647 24.72 2.02 -70.60
CA LEU A 647 23.62 1.09 -70.90
C LEU A 647 22.70 1.58 -72.01
N PHE A 648 22.35 2.87 -72.03
CA PHE A 648 21.32 3.41 -72.92
C PHE A 648 21.84 4.30 -74.04
N ARG A 649 23.11 4.74 -73.99
CA ARG A 649 23.72 5.62 -75.00
C ARG A 649 25.13 5.18 -75.42
N PRO A 650 25.30 3.94 -75.94
CA PRO A 650 26.60 3.40 -76.33
C PRO A 650 27.32 4.25 -77.40
N GLU A 651 26.58 5.04 -78.19
CA GLU A 651 27.12 5.96 -79.20
C GLU A 651 28.04 7.04 -78.61
N LYS A 652 27.82 7.42 -77.34
CA LYS A 652 28.67 8.37 -76.59
C LYS A 652 29.87 7.71 -75.90
N ASN A 653 29.97 6.37 -75.96
CA ASN A 653 31.00 5.57 -75.31
C ASN A 653 32.20 5.27 -76.24
N THR A 654 32.62 6.24 -77.05
CA THR A 654 33.74 6.12 -77.99
C THR A 654 34.83 7.15 -77.70
N LYS A 655 36.12 6.80 -77.93
CA LYS A 655 37.26 7.72 -77.75
C LYS A 655 37.09 9.03 -78.56
N ARG A 656 36.49 8.95 -79.75
CA ARG A 656 36.21 10.11 -80.63
C ARG A 656 35.21 11.10 -80.01
N HIS A 657 34.23 10.62 -79.25
CA HIS A 657 33.26 11.49 -78.59
C HIS A 657 33.82 12.08 -77.27
N LEU A 658 34.74 11.37 -76.60
CA LEU A 658 35.37 11.81 -75.35
C LEU A 658 36.45 12.89 -75.54
N MET A 659 37.14 12.93 -76.68
CA MET A 659 38.21 13.90 -76.93
C MET A 659 37.75 15.23 -77.56
N GLY A 660 36.44 15.37 -77.86
CA GLY A 660 35.92 16.48 -78.66
C GLY A 660 36.43 16.43 -80.11
N LYS A 661 35.58 16.80 -81.08
CA LYS A 661 36.08 17.13 -82.42
C LYS A 661 37.09 18.28 -82.26
N LYS A 662 38.33 18.06 -82.71
CA LYS A 662 39.16 19.16 -83.20
C LYS A 662 38.47 19.79 -84.41
#